data_AF-A0A348WT68-F1
#
_entry.id   AF-A0A348WT68-F1
#
_cell.length_a   1.000
_cell.length_b   1.000
_cell.length_c   1.000
_cell.angle_alpha   90.00
_cell.angle_beta   90.00
_cell.angle_gamma   90.00
#
_symmetry.space_group_name_H-M   'P 1'
#
loop_
_entity.id
_entity.type
_entity.pdbx_description
1 polymer ?
#
loop_
_entity_poly.entity_id
_entity_poly.type
_entity_poly.pdbx_seq_one_letter_code
_entity_poly.pdbx_strand_id
1 'polypeptide(L)'
;MKVVFGGSFNPPTIAHEKIIEILSQRYDEVIIVPNGKKYTRKEFFSNQNRIEMLELIAKRYHNVVVSTLELEREFKGTYETLKELNHPVFACGEDCLFDFGTWINAEKLLEENTFLIFTRNNKVEEIKKQILRDAFLSPYYDKFDIIYIDYPHISSHSYRKTLNQKYVSTEIQAYIDRNKLYKEGCMFAHDYVKVALATPKVILGNPERNAKEILKIANDYPNASIIVYPELSLTGYSLGDWLFNAELLKQAREALFKIKEHTNNQILIVGLPLEYSGAIYNVAVVLQNKKILGIIPKVNLPRTGEFYETRFFTSGKKIIKNPTKFELFGEEVLFGSLLFKNEKYNVCFGVEICGDMWGQINPHELLYQKGADIIFNISASTYHFGKKELKKSLIQNASSKFEGAYLYVSNGPSDSTSDITYTGDQIGVICGEVILDQSTLSLETVVNMVDIDMEMIRFMRYSDGYCRDSLEVEQNFIPFSLEETNQYQLETIPNLLPFVPKNDDELKEIIEITSISLKHRLDYVGTSKVIIGISGGLDSTLVLLFAYYTYQKYHLDPKNIIAVTMPGLGTGNKSKNIAIHLMQKLGVTMREVSIKKEAVNHLKLLNHNMIEKDVTYENVQARMRTMYLMNLANFEKGIVLGTGDMSEIALGWSTFNGDHMSMYSLNSGLPKTTIKALVKYFISVYPQVKNELKKVYNAVITPELTGFDQATEDKIGKYQINDFILYHLFMRGASKERIIYLLESCFDLELDDCLKYYENFIKRFNSNQYKRLTSAEGIKIFKLTLNPRGDFRYPGDMK
;
A
#
# COMPACT_ATOMS: atom_id res chain seq x y z
N MET A 1 0.23 -51.47 -21.74
CA MET A 1 1.51 -50.83 -21.40
C MET A 1 1.28 -49.84 -20.27
N LYS A 2 2.15 -49.84 -19.25
CA LYS A 2 2.05 -48.95 -18.08
C LYS A 2 2.89 -47.69 -18.29
N VAL A 3 2.40 -46.55 -17.83
CA VAL A 3 3.14 -45.29 -17.80
C VAL A 3 3.16 -44.70 -16.39
N VAL A 4 4.28 -44.15 -15.97
CA VAL A 4 4.45 -43.42 -14.72
C VAL A 4 4.58 -41.94 -15.01
N PHE A 5 3.80 -41.10 -14.33
CA PHE A 5 3.96 -39.64 -14.39
C PHE A 5 4.48 -39.12 -13.04
N GLY A 6 5.75 -38.72 -13.02
CA GLY A 6 6.44 -38.23 -11.83
C GLY A 6 6.40 -36.71 -11.71
N GLY A 7 6.30 -36.18 -10.48
CA GLY A 7 6.30 -34.73 -10.26
C GLY A 7 6.08 -34.30 -8.81
N SER A 8 6.25 -33.01 -8.56
CA SER A 8 6.02 -32.44 -7.22
C SER A 8 4.54 -32.19 -6.91
N PHE A 9 3.71 -31.85 -7.92
CA PHE A 9 2.26 -31.62 -7.82
C PHE A 9 1.83 -30.71 -6.65
N ASN A 10 2.42 -29.52 -6.53
CA ASN A 10 2.23 -28.64 -5.37
C ASN A 10 1.70 -27.23 -5.75
N PRO A 11 0.46 -27.07 -6.22
CA PRO A 11 -0.59 -28.08 -6.35
C PRO A 11 -0.56 -28.71 -7.75
N PRO A 12 -1.32 -29.80 -8.01
CA PRO A 12 -1.57 -30.20 -9.37
C PRO A 12 -2.31 -29.07 -10.12
N THR A 13 -1.81 -28.72 -11.30
CA THR A 13 -2.35 -27.65 -12.15
C THR A 13 -3.12 -28.23 -13.32
N ILE A 14 -3.87 -27.39 -14.04
CA ILE A 14 -4.60 -27.84 -15.25
C ILE A 14 -3.63 -28.41 -16.31
N ALA A 15 -2.38 -27.96 -16.35
CA ALA A 15 -1.36 -28.56 -17.22
C ALA A 15 -1.06 -30.02 -16.85
N HIS A 16 -1.01 -30.35 -15.56
CA HIS A 16 -0.86 -31.74 -15.11
C HIS A 16 -2.09 -32.56 -15.45
N GLU A 17 -3.29 -32.00 -15.26
CA GLU A 17 -4.55 -32.65 -15.64
C GLU A 17 -4.59 -32.98 -17.15
N LYS A 18 -4.10 -32.07 -18.01
CA LYS A 18 -4.04 -32.31 -19.45
C LYS A 18 -3.06 -33.42 -19.84
N ILE A 19 -1.91 -33.49 -19.16
CA ILE A 19 -0.97 -34.60 -19.35
C ILE A 19 -1.62 -35.92 -18.93
N ILE A 20 -2.28 -35.96 -17.77
CA ILE A 20 -2.99 -37.15 -17.27
C ILE A 20 -4.08 -37.59 -18.25
N GLU A 21 -4.84 -36.65 -18.82
CA GLU A 21 -5.85 -36.93 -19.86
C GLU A 21 -5.22 -37.63 -21.07
N ILE A 22 -4.12 -37.08 -21.61
CA ILE A 22 -3.42 -37.65 -22.78
C ILE A 22 -2.88 -39.05 -22.46
N LEU A 23 -2.28 -39.22 -21.29
CA LEU A 23 -1.74 -40.52 -20.85
C LEU A 23 -2.85 -41.56 -20.70
N SER A 24 -3.99 -41.19 -20.10
CA SER A 24 -5.13 -42.09 -19.89
C SER A 24 -5.73 -42.63 -21.19
N GLN A 25 -5.59 -41.90 -22.29
CA GLN A 25 -6.06 -42.32 -23.62
C GLN A 25 -5.07 -43.23 -24.36
N ARG A 26 -3.78 -43.20 -23.97
CA ARG A 26 -2.69 -43.89 -24.70
C ARG A 26 -2.18 -45.15 -24.01
N TYR A 27 -2.40 -45.31 -22.71
CA TYR A 27 -1.83 -46.38 -21.90
C TYR A 27 -2.92 -47.13 -21.12
N ASP A 28 -2.71 -48.43 -20.91
CA ASP A 28 -3.66 -49.28 -20.19
C ASP A 28 -3.71 -48.96 -18.69
N GLU A 29 -2.62 -48.41 -18.14
CA GLU A 29 -2.51 -48.01 -16.74
C GLU A 29 -1.57 -46.80 -16.61
N VAL A 30 -2.03 -45.76 -15.94
CA VAL A 30 -1.28 -44.54 -15.64
C VAL A 30 -1.08 -44.44 -14.13
N ILE A 31 0.18 -44.43 -13.70
CA ILE A 31 0.57 -44.38 -12.30
C ILE A 31 1.16 -42.98 -12.01
N ILE A 32 0.46 -42.17 -11.24
CA ILE A 32 0.96 -40.86 -10.81
C ILE A 32 1.82 -41.07 -9.57
N VAL A 33 3.08 -40.61 -9.62
CA VAL A 33 4.03 -40.76 -8.51
C VAL A 33 4.45 -39.38 -8.01
N PRO A 34 3.85 -38.88 -6.91
CA PRO A 34 4.31 -37.65 -6.27
C PRO A 34 5.65 -37.85 -5.56
N ASN A 35 6.57 -36.89 -5.72
CA ASN A 35 7.92 -36.98 -5.14
C ASN A 35 7.91 -37.10 -3.60
N GLY A 36 8.85 -37.92 -3.09
CA GLY A 36 9.03 -38.29 -1.68
C GLY A 36 9.65 -37.25 -0.72
N LYS A 37 9.75 -37.62 0.57
CA LYS A 37 10.06 -36.76 1.74
C LYS A 37 11.37 -35.94 1.69
N LYS A 38 12.34 -36.27 0.83
CA LYS A 38 13.65 -35.57 0.74
C LYS A 38 13.66 -34.40 -0.25
N TYR A 39 12.61 -34.22 -1.06
CA TYR A 39 12.48 -33.11 -2.02
C TYR A 39 11.99 -31.79 -1.37
N THR A 40 12.27 -31.59 -0.08
CA THR A 40 11.81 -30.44 0.71
C THR A 40 12.52 -29.15 0.33
N ARG A 41 12.06 -28.49 -0.74
CA ARG A 41 12.04 -27.02 -0.73
C ARG A 41 11.07 -26.60 0.37
N LYS A 42 11.43 -25.62 1.20
CA LYS A 42 10.68 -25.12 2.39
C LYS A 42 9.20 -24.70 2.15
N GLU A 43 8.66 -24.88 0.95
CA GLU A 43 7.40 -24.28 0.46
C GLU A 43 6.30 -25.31 0.13
N PHE A 44 6.43 -26.57 0.57
CA PHE A 44 5.47 -27.63 0.20
C PHE A 44 4.53 -27.97 1.37
N PHE A 45 3.21 -27.99 1.12
CA PHE A 45 2.24 -28.52 2.09
C PHE A 45 2.33 -30.06 2.14
N SER A 46 1.69 -30.67 3.14
CA SER A 46 1.86 -32.09 3.46
C SER A 46 1.62 -33.05 2.27
N ASN A 47 2.34 -34.17 2.26
CA ASN A 47 2.20 -35.24 1.26
C ASN A 47 0.75 -35.70 1.11
N GLN A 48 0.01 -35.77 2.22
CA GLN A 48 -1.39 -36.16 2.25
C GLN A 48 -2.26 -35.26 1.36
N ASN A 49 -2.09 -33.95 1.47
CA ASN A 49 -2.86 -32.99 0.68
C ASN A 49 -2.55 -33.08 -0.82
N ARG A 50 -1.29 -33.40 -1.18
CA ARG A 50 -0.91 -33.64 -2.59
C ARG A 50 -1.58 -34.90 -3.13
N ILE A 51 -1.63 -35.99 -2.34
CA ILE A 51 -2.32 -37.23 -2.71
C ILE A 51 -3.80 -36.96 -2.93
N GLU A 52 -4.49 -36.37 -1.95
CA GLU A 52 -5.94 -36.18 -2.03
C GLU A 52 -6.32 -35.32 -3.25
N MET A 53 -5.54 -34.29 -3.58
CA MET A 53 -5.74 -33.52 -4.80
C MET A 53 -5.49 -34.33 -6.08
N LEU A 54 -4.46 -35.17 -6.11
CA LEU A 54 -4.22 -36.06 -7.24
C LEU A 54 -5.30 -37.13 -7.38
N GLU A 55 -5.85 -37.64 -6.28
CA GLU A 55 -6.95 -38.59 -6.27
C GLU A 55 -8.25 -37.98 -6.81
N LEU A 56 -8.50 -36.69 -6.57
CA LEU A 56 -9.62 -35.97 -7.19
C LEU A 56 -9.51 -35.99 -8.72
N ILE A 57 -8.31 -35.84 -9.26
CA ILE A 57 -8.04 -35.90 -10.71
C ILE A 57 -8.13 -37.34 -11.20
N ALA A 58 -7.50 -38.29 -10.51
CA ALA A 58 -7.44 -39.69 -10.90
C ALA A 58 -8.83 -40.33 -10.99
N LYS A 59 -9.76 -39.98 -10.10
CA LYS A 59 -11.17 -40.46 -10.12
C LYS A 59 -11.92 -40.18 -11.42
N ARG A 60 -11.45 -39.26 -12.26
CA ARG A 60 -12.06 -38.95 -13.57
C ARG A 60 -11.76 -40.01 -14.63
N TYR A 61 -10.79 -40.90 -14.39
CA TYR A 61 -10.30 -41.88 -15.35
C TYR A 61 -10.23 -43.27 -14.71
N HIS A 62 -10.71 -44.29 -15.42
CA HIS A 62 -10.81 -45.67 -14.90
C HIS A 62 -9.45 -46.39 -14.80
N ASN A 63 -8.43 -45.87 -15.47
CA ASN A 63 -7.09 -46.45 -15.61
C ASN A 63 -5.97 -45.58 -15.01
N VAL A 64 -6.31 -44.57 -14.19
CA VAL A 64 -5.34 -43.69 -13.53
C VAL A 64 -5.33 -43.98 -12.02
N VAL A 65 -4.15 -44.22 -11.46
CA VAL A 65 -3.94 -44.49 -10.03
C VAL A 65 -2.86 -43.59 -9.45
N VAL A 66 -3.01 -43.16 -8.19
CA VAL A 66 -2.00 -42.39 -7.46
C VAL A 66 -1.21 -43.35 -6.57
N SER A 67 0.10 -43.38 -6.74
CA SER A 67 1.00 -44.23 -5.96
C SER A 67 1.52 -43.50 -4.73
N THR A 68 1.48 -44.15 -3.57
CA THR A 68 2.06 -43.64 -2.32
C THR A 68 3.51 -44.11 -2.10
N LEU A 69 4.08 -44.83 -3.06
CA LEU A 69 5.35 -45.55 -2.96
C LEU A 69 6.51 -44.67 -2.47
N GLU A 70 6.66 -43.45 -2.98
CA GLU A 70 7.75 -42.54 -2.59
C GLU A 70 7.47 -41.74 -1.31
N LEU A 71 6.24 -41.79 -0.80
CA LEU A 71 5.83 -41.04 0.38
C LEU A 71 5.95 -41.87 1.66
N GLU A 72 5.81 -43.20 1.52
CA GLU A 72 5.91 -44.18 2.60
C GLU A 72 7.35 -44.61 2.92
N ARG A 73 8.31 -44.28 2.04
CA ARG A 73 9.73 -44.65 2.20
C ARG A 73 10.68 -43.54 1.74
N GLU A 74 11.97 -43.74 2.00
CA GLU A 74 13.01 -42.81 1.52
C GLU A 74 13.17 -42.91 0.00
N PHE A 75 13.18 -41.76 -0.69
CA PHE A 75 13.41 -41.69 -2.13
C PHE A 75 14.85 -42.12 -2.47
N LYS A 76 14.98 -43.17 -3.28
CA LYS A 76 16.27 -43.73 -3.72
C LYS A 76 16.60 -43.41 -5.18
N GLY A 77 15.85 -42.51 -5.82
CA GLY A 77 16.00 -42.15 -7.23
C GLY A 77 14.89 -42.74 -8.11
N THR A 78 14.58 -42.05 -9.20
CA THR A 78 13.53 -42.44 -10.15
C THR A 78 13.74 -43.85 -10.69
N TYR A 79 14.99 -44.27 -10.92
CA TYR A 79 15.33 -45.62 -11.37
C TYR A 79 14.80 -46.73 -10.46
N GLU A 80 15.00 -46.63 -9.14
CA GLU A 80 14.52 -47.64 -8.20
C GLU A 80 12.99 -47.66 -8.15
N THR A 81 12.35 -46.49 -8.26
CA THR A 81 10.89 -46.39 -8.36
C THR A 81 10.36 -47.08 -9.62
N LEU A 82 10.95 -46.85 -10.79
CA LEU A 82 10.51 -47.47 -12.04
C LEU A 82 10.79 -48.98 -12.05
N LYS A 83 11.94 -49.41 -11.53
CA LYS A 83 12.30 -50.82 -11.42
C LYS A 83 11.27 -51.61 -10.60
N GLU A 84 10.81 -51.06 -9.48
CA GLU A 84 9.79 -51.69 -8.65
C GLU A 84 8.41 -51.70 -9.31
N LEU A 85 8.12 -50.71 -10.15
CA LEU A 85 6.94 -50.66 -10.99
C LEU A 85 7.09 -51.47 -12.30
N ASN A 86 8.16 -52.28 -12.40
CA ASN A 86 8.49 -53.15 -13.53
C ASN A 86 8.75 -52.38 -14.84
N HIS A 87 9.59 -51.34 -14.75
CA HIS A 87 10.12 -50.53 -15.85
C HIS A 87 9.06 -49.96 -16.81
N PRO A 88 8.07 -49.20 -16.30
CA PRO A 88 7.06 -48.56 -17.15
C PRO A 88 7.67 -47.40 -17.95
N VAL A 89 6.95 -46.91 -18.96
CA VAL A 89 7.30 -45.65 -19.64
C VAL A 89 7.24 -44.51 -18.61
N PHE A 90 8.22 -43.61 -18.59
CA PHE A 90 8.24 -42.48 -17.67
C PHE A 90 7.92 -41.16 -18.37
N ALA A 91 6.83 -40.53 -17.95
CA ALA A 91 6.41 -39.21 -18.41
C ALA A 91 6.98 -38.10 -17.52
N CYS A 92 7.52 -37.05 -18.13
CA CYS A 92 7.96 -35.83 -17.45
C CYS A 92 7.95 -34.60 -18.37
N GLY A 93 8.24 -33.43 -17.81
CA GLY A 93 8.36 -32.19 -18.59
C GLY A 93 9.71 -32.04 -19.27
N GLU A 94 9.78 -31.17 -20.28
CA GLU A 94 11.04 -30.82 -20.99
C GLU A 94 12.14 -30.25 -20.07
N ASP A 95 11.76 -29.69 -18.92
CA ASP A 95 12.67 -29.15 -17.92
C ASP A 95 13.58 -30.21 -17.29
N CYS A 96 13.14 -31.46 -17.24
CA CYS A 96 13.97 -32.57 -16.75
C CYS A 96 15.18 -32.88 -17.65
N LEU A 97 15.19 -32.41 -18.91
CA LEU A 97 16.31 -32.66 -19.82
C LEU A 97 17.56 -31.85 -19.45
N PHE A 98 17.43 -30.74 -18.72
CA PHE A 98 18.56 -29.86 -18.40
C PHE A 98 19.50 -30.41 -17.33
N ASP A 99 18.99 -31.24 -16.41
CA ASP A 99 19.75 -31.78 -15.29
C ASP A 99 19.69 -33.31 -15.21
N PHE A 100 19.24 -33.98 -16.27
CA PHE A 100 19.02 -35.42 -16.30
C PHE A 100 20.27 -36.23 -15.89
N GLY A 101 21.46 -35.78 -16.31
CA GLY A 101 22.74 -36.42 -15.95
C GLY A 101 23.08 -36.37 -14.46
N THR A 102 22.37 -35.57 -13.67
CA THR A 102 22.53 -35.50 -12.21
C THR A 102 21.65 -36.49 -11.45
N TRP A 103 20.76 -37.22 -12.14
CA TRP A 103 19.84 -38.15 -11.51
C TRP A 103 20.56 -39.41 -11.03
N ILE A 104 20.09 -39.98 -9.91
CA ILE A 104 20.66 -41.19 -9.33
C ILE A 104 20.50 -42.35 -10.33
N ASN A 105 21.61 -42.97 -10.74
CA ASN A 105 21.67 -44.04 -11.73
C ASN A 105 21.12 -43.64 -13.12
N ALA A 106 21.35 -42.39 -13.56
CA ALA A 106 20.84 -41.85 -14.82
C ALA A 106 21.14 -42.71 -16.07
N GLU A 107 22.33 -43.33 -16.17
CA GLU A 107 22.68 -44.21 -17.30
C GLU A 107 21.77 -45.45 -17.34
N LYS A 108 21.70 -46.21 -16.24
CA LYS A 108 20.82 -47.39 -16.13
C LYS A 108 19.35 -47.05 -16.35
N LEU A 109 18.96 -45.86 -15.87
CA LEU A 109 17.62 -45.33 -16.07
C LEU A 109 17.27 -45.19 -17.56
N LEU A 110 18.19 -44.68 -18.38
CA LEU A 110 18.03 -44.53 -19.83
C LEU A 110 18.18 -45.86 -20.59
N GLU A 111 19.05 -46.76 -20.12
CA GLU A 111 19.20 -48.09 -20.72
C GLU A 111 17.90 -48.91 -20.63
N GLU A 112 17.23 -48.85 -19.49
CA GLU A 112 16.13 -49.77 -19.15
C GLU A 112 14.72 -49.18 -19.33
N ASN A 113 14.57 -47.87 -19.51
CA ASN A 113 13.25 -47.22 -19.55
C ASN A 113 13.08 -46.32 -20.78
N THR A 114 11.83 -46.11 -21.18
CA THR A 114 11.45 -45.16 -22.24
C THR A 114 10.89 -43.89 -21.59
N PHE A 115 11.24 -42.74 -22.13
CA PHE A 115 10.88 -41.42 -21.63
C PHE A 115 9.87 -40.75 -22.56
N LEU A 116 8.81 -40.21 -21.98
CA LEU A 116 7.80 -39.41 -22.66
C LEU A 116 7.93 -37.95 -22.22
N ILE A 117 8.50 -37.11 -23.08
CA ILE A 117 8.81 -35.72 -22.78
C ILE A 117 7.69 -34.82 -23.28
N PHE A 118 7.05 -34.10 -22.36
CA PHE A 118 6.03 -33.11 -22.69
C PHE A 118 6.65 -31.72 -22.81
N THR A 119 6.62 -31.15 -24.03
CA THR A 119 7.09 -29.79 -24.33
C THR A 119 5.91 -28.85 -24.60
N ARG A 120 6.07 -27.59 -24.16
CA ARG A 120 5.05 -26.54 -24.28
C ARG A 120 5.60 -25.26 -24.92
N ASN A 121 6.89 -24.97 -24.71
CA ASN A 121 7.54 -23.75 -25.19
C ASN A 121 8.31 -23.94 -26.49
N ASN A 122 8.84 -25.14 -26.71
CA ASN A 122 9.70 -25.44 -27.83
C ASN A 122 8.95 -26.30 -28.84
N LYS A 123 9.32 -26.17 -30.11
CA LYS A 123 8.84 -27.12 -31.12
C LYS A 123 9.48 -28.47 -30.87
N VAL A 124 8.78 -29.57 -31.18
CA VAL A 124 9.31 -30.94 -31.07
C VAL A 124 10.71 -31.08 -31.67
N GLU A 125 10.95 -30.43 -32.81
CA GLU A 125 12.24 -30.44 -33.51
C GLU A 125 13.38 -29.74 -32.76
N GLU A 126 13.08 -28.77 -31.89
CA GLU A 126 14.08 -28.10 -31.06
C GLU A 126 14.54 -28.99 -29.92
N ILE A 127 13.61 -29.69 -29.27
CA ILE A 127 13.93 -30.67 -28.21
C ILE A 127 14.71 -31.85 -28.77
N LYS A 128 14.34 -32.36 -29.94
CA LYS A 128 15.12 -33.40 -30.63
C LYS A 128 16.56 -32.96 -30.88
N LYS A 129 16.76 -31.73 -31.35
CA LYS A 129 18.11 -31.16 -31.55
C LYS A 129 18.87 -30.97 -30.24
N GLN A 130 18.17 -30.62 -29.17
CA GLN A 130 18.77 -30.50 -27.84
C GLN A 130 19.33 -31.84 -27.36
N ILE A 131 18.53 -32.92 -27.45
CA ILE A 131 18.95 -34.27 -27.04
C ILE A 131 20.15 -34.74 -27.87
N LEU A 132 20.15 -34.53 -29.19
CA LEU A 132 21.25 -34.92 -30.09
C LEU A 132 22.55 -34.12 -29.87
N ARG A 133 22.46 -32.91 -29.29
CA ARG A 133 23.64 -32.08 -28.97
C ARG A 133 24.22 -32.40 -27.60
N ASP A 134 23.43 -33.00 -26.72
CA ASP A 134 23.85 -33.36 -25.38
C ASP A 134 24.66 -34.67 -25.42
N ALA A 135 25.93 -34.60 -25.01
CA ALA A 135 26.84 -35.75 -25.08
C ALA A 135 26.40 -36.93 -24.19
N PHE A 136 25.62 -36.66 -23.14
CA PHE A 136 25.11 -37.68 -22.22
C PHE A 136 23.81 -38.31 -22.74
N LEU A 137 22.90 -37.51 -23.31
CA LEU A 137 21.59 -37.99 -23.78
C LEU A 137 21.60 -38.55 -25.20
N SER A 138 22.47 -38.05 -26.08
CA SER A 138 22.51 -38.45 -27.49
C SER A 138 22.64 -39.96 -27.74
N PRO A 139 23.40 -40.76 -26.93
CA PRO A 139 23.46 -42.21 -27.10
C PRO A 139 22.12 -42.93 -26.90
N TYR A 140 21.18 -42.30 -26.19
CA TYR A 140 19.88 -42.86 -25.82
C TYR A 140 18.72 -42.19 -26.56
N TYR A 141 18.98 -41.54 -27.70
CA TYR A 141 17.97 -40.77 -28.44
C TYR A 141 16.67 -41.55 -28.69
N ASP A 142 16.78 -42.83 -29.07
CA ASP A 142 15.63 -43.70 -29.37
C ASP A 142 14.77 -44.04 -28.13
N LYS A 143 15.22 -43.65 -26.94
CA LYS A 143 14.47 -43.82 -25.68
C LYS A 143 13.51 -42.66 -25.40
N PHE A 144 13.56 -41.57 -26.15
CA PHE A 144 12.73 -40.39 -25.93
C PHE A 144 11.63 -40.26 -26.99
N ASP A 145 10.37 -40.27 -26.54
CA ASP A 145 9.22 -39.84 -27.33
C ASP A 145 8.79 -38.44 -26.85
N ILE A 146 8.57 -37.50 -27.79
CA ILE A 146 8.35 -36.08 -27.48
C ILE A 146 6.95 -35.69 -27.93
N ILE A 147 6.13 -35.25 -26.97
CA ILE A 147 4.76 -34.78 -27.21
C ILE A 147 4.69 -33.28 -27.00
N TYR A 148 4.23 -32.57 -28.03
CA TYR A 148 3.85 -31.16 -27.91
C TYR A 148 2.41 -31.04 -27.39
N ILE A 149 2.19 -30.15 -26.42
CA ILE A 149 0.86 -29.77 -25.95
C ILE A 149 0.66 -28.27 -26.19
N ASP A 150 -0.33 -27.94 -27.01
CA ASP A 150 -0.78 -26.56 -27.22
C ASP A 150 -1.60 -26.09 -26.00
N TYR A 151 -0.94 -25.49 -25.00
CA TYR A 151 -1.57 -25.07 -23.75
C TYR A 151 -0.85 -23.88 -23.08
N PRO A 152 -1.57 -23.00 -22.35
CA PRO A 152 -0.97 -21.86 -21.65
C PRO A 152 0.16 -22.24 -20.69
N HIS A 153 1.14 -21.34 -20.53
CA HIS A 153 2.31 -21.53 -19.69
C HIS A 153 1.98 -21.48 -18.18
N ILE A 154 1.46 -22.59 -17.67
CA ILE A 154 1.00 -22.75 -16.28
C ILE A 154 1.89 -23.78 -15.56
N SER A 155 2.36 -23.42 -14.37
CA SER A 155 3.13 -24.31 -13.49
C SER A 155 2.67 -24.21 -12.04
N SER A 156 2.90 -25.26 -11.24
CA SER A 156 2.63 -25.23 -9.80
C SER A 156 3.41 -24.11 -9.10
N HIS A 157 4.63 -23.82 -9.58
CA HIS A 157 5.44 -22.71 -9.08
C HIS A 157 4.79 -21.35 -9.33
N SER A 158 4.29 -21.13 -10.55
CA SER A 158 3.60 -19.90 -10.92
C SER A 158 2.28 -19.75 -10.16
N TYR A 159 1.56 -20.84 -9.88
CA TYR A 159 0.38 -20.78 -9.01
C TYR A 159 0.75 -20.35 -7.59
N ARG A 160 1.77 -20.94 -6.96
CA ARG A 160 2.16 -20.56 -5.59
C ARG A 160 2.54 -19.08 -5.46
N LYS A 161 3.13 -18.50 -6.51
CA LYS A 161 3.48 -17.07 -6.56
C LYS A 161 2.26 -16.14 -6.70
N THR A 162 1.25 -16.54 -7.47
CA THR A 162 0.16 -15.65 -7.90
C THR A 162 -1.19 -15.96 -7.26
N LEU A 163 -1.35 -17.19 -6.74
CA LEU A 163 -2.61 -17.80 -6.34
C LEU A 163 -3.72 -17.65 -7.39
N ASN A 164 -3.33 -17.55 -8.67
CA ASN A 164 -4.28 -17.36 -9.76
C ASN A 164 -5.13 -18.62 -9.92
N GLN A 165 -6.40 -18.51 -9.51
CA GLN A 165 -7.35 -19.62 -9.54
C GLN A 165 -7.53 -20.22 -10.93
N LYS A 166 -7.17 -19.51 -12.01
CA LYS A 166 -7.20 -20.03 -13.39
C LYS A 166 -6.16 -21.12 -13.66
N TYR A 167 -5.20 -21.36 -12.76
CA TYR A 167 -4.10 -22.30 -12.98
C TYR A 167 -4.41 -23.71 -12.46
N VAL A 168 -5.45 -23.85 -11.65
CA VAL A 168 -5.94 -25.12 -11.08
C VAL A 168 -7.40 -25.32 -11.48
N SER A 169 -7.89 -26.56 -11.53
CA SER A 169 -9.32 -26.79 -11.74
C SER A 169 -10.15 -26.34 -10.55
N THR A 170 -11.44 -26.07 -10.77
CA THR A 170 -12.37 -25.61 -9.72
C THR A 170 -12.42 -26.57 -8.51
N GLU A 171 -12.31 -27.88 -8.75
CA GLU A 171 -12.29 -28.89 -7.69
C GLU A 171 -11.02 -28.81 -6.83
N ILE A 172 -9.87 -28.61 -7.48
CA ILE A 172 -8.58 -28.42 -6.80
C ILE A 172 -8.59 -27.11 -6.02
N GLN A 173 -9.12 -26.03 -6.61
CA GLN A 173 -9.28 -24.76 -5.90
C GLN A 173 -10.19 -24.91 -4.67
N ALA A 174 -11.33 -25.60 -4.81
CA ALA A 174 -12.23 -25.87 -3.70
C ALA A 174 -11.59 -26.74 -2.60
N TYR A 175 -10.70 -27.66 -2.96
CA TYR A 175 -9.92 -28.43 -1.99
C TYR A 175 -8.88 -27.57 -1.27
N ILE A 176 -8.16 -26.72 -2.00
CA ILE A 176 -7.19 -25.76 -1.48
C ILE A 176 -7.85 -24.81 -0.48
N ASP A 177 -9.01 -24.24 -0.84
CA ASP A 177 -9.74 -23.28 -0.02
C ASP A 177 -10.28 -23.93 1.26
N ARG A 178 -10.87 -25.12 1.14
CA ARG A 178 -11.41 -25.90 2.26
C ARG A 178 -10.34 -26.31 3.26
N ASN A 179 -9.15 -26.67 2.79
CA ASN A 179 -8.04 -27.14 3.63
C ASN A 179 -7.03 -26.04 3.97
N LYS A 180 -7.28 -24.79 3.54
CA LYS A 180 -6.44 -23.61 3.85
C LYS A 180 -4.95 -23.78 3.50
N LEU A 181 -4.63 -24.53 2.43
CA LEU A 181 -3.28 -25.02 2.12
C LEU A 181 -2.23 -23.96 1.73
N TYR A 182 -2.66 -22.70 1.60
CA TYR A 182 -1.80 -21.53 1.35
C TYR A 182 -2.11 -20.37 2.29
N LYS A 183 -2.81 -20.62 3.39
CA LYS A 183 -3.10 -19.61 4.42
C LYS A 183 -2.31 -19.95 5.68
N GLU A 184 -1.01 -19.67 5.67
CA GLU A 184 -0.22 -19.65 6.92
C GLU A 184 -0.03 -18.18 7.33
N GLY A 185 -0.33 -17.92 8.60
CA GLY A 185 -0.68 -16.60 9.12
C GLY A 185 0.47 -15.74 9.65
N CYS A 186 0.10 -14.50 9.99
CA CYS A 186 0.93 -13.30 10.23
C CYS A 186 1.56 -12.75 8.95
N MET A 187 0.95 -11.71 8.39
CA MET A 187 1.40 -11.06 7.17
C MET A 187 1.97 -9.68 7.50
N PHE A 188 3.29 -9.65 7.71
CA PHE A 188 4.08 -8.43 7.55
C PHE A 188 4.70 -8.47 6.16
N ALA A 189 4.58 -7.41 5.38
CA ALA A 189 5.34 -7.32 4.13
C ALA A 189 5.49 -5.87 3.74
N HIS A 190 6.60 -5.57 3.07
CA HIS A 190 6.91 -4.23 2.61
C HIS A 190 6.82 -3.20 3.74
N ASP A 191 7.04 -3.51 5.03
CA ASP A 191 6.77 -2.58 6.17
C ASP A 191 5.29 -2.18 6.37
N TYR A 192 4.34 -3.02 5.94
CA TYR A 192 2.96 -2.98 6.41
C TYR A 192 2.69 -4.06 7.47
N VAL A 193 1.99 -3.70 8.56
CA VAL A 193 1.46 -4.65 9.56
C VAL A 193 -0.05 -4.76 9.38
N LYS A 194 -0.58 -5.94 9.04
CA LYS A 194 -2.03 -6.16 8.93
C LYS A 194 -2.64 -6.41 10.30
N VAL A 195 -3.60 -5.59 10.71
CA VAL A 195 -4.30 -5.69 12.00
C VAL A 195 -5.80 -5.89 11.78
N ALA A 196 -6.40 -6.83 12.51
CA ALA A 196 -7.85 -6.98 12.56
C ALA A 196 -8.43 -6.36 13.84
N LEU A 197 -9.42 -5.48 13.68
CA LEU A 197 -10.26 -4.97 14.75
C LEU A 197 -11.54 -5.80 14.77
N ALA A 198 -11.72 -6.60 15.82
CA ALA A 198 -12.81 -7.55 15.92
C ALA A 198 -13.81 -7.12 16.98
N THR A 199 -15.08 -6.99 16.61
CA THR A 199 -16.21 -6.87 17.54
C THR A 199 -16.96 -8.20 17.53
N PRO A 200 -16.63 -9.12 18.46
CA PRO A 200 -17.25 -10.45 18.50
C PRO A 200 -18.69 -10.39 19.00
N LYS A 201 -19.48 -11.38 18.60
CA LYS A 201 -20.74 -11.70 19.26
C LYS A 201 -20.46 -12.24 20.66
N VAL A 202 -20.76 -11.41 21.66
CA VAL A 202 -20.58 -11.75 23.07
C VAL A 202 -21.85 -12.38 23.63
N ILE A 203 -21.67 -13.42 24.44
CA ILE A 203 -22.69 -13.99 25.32
C ILE A 203 -22.29 -13.64 26.74
N LEU A 204 -23.05 -12.75 27.37
CA LEU A 204 -22.81 -12.26 28.72
C LEU A 204 -22.62 -13.41 29.72
N GLY A 205 -21.53 -13.33 30.48
CA GLY A 205 -21.25 -14.25 31.58
C GLY A 205 -20.91 -15.67 31.11
N ASN A 206 -20.62 -15.88 29.83
CA ASN A 206 -20.26 -17.19 29.28
C ASN A 206 -18.85 -17.20 28.64
N PRO A 207 -17.79 -17.28 29.46
CA PRO A 207 -16.42 -17.27 28.96
C PRO A 207 -16.09 -18.34 27.94
N GLU A 208 -16.66 -19.53 28.09
CA GLU A 208 -16.40 -20.63 27.17
C GLU A 208 -16.91 -20.34 25.76
N ARG A 209 -18.15 -19.83 25.62
CA ARG A 209 -18.70 -19.49 24.30
C ARG A 209 -17.99 -18.29 23.69
N ASN A 210 -17.63 -17.30 24.49
CA ASN A 210 -16.89 -16.13 24.01
C ASN A 210 -15.48 -16.50 23.53
N ALA A 211 -14.79 -17.41 24.24
CA ALA A 211 -13.50 -17.95 23.79
C ALA A 211 -13.62 -18.70 22.46
N LYS A 212 -14.70 -19.46 22.24
CA LYS A 212 -14.95 -20.12 20.95
C LYS A 212 -15.10 -19.11 19.81
N GLU A 213 -15.80 -18.00 20.04
CA GLU A 213 -15.95 -16.95 19.03
C GLU A 213 -14.62 -16.23 18.75
N ILE A 214 -13.85 -15.90 19.79
CA ILE A 214 -12.49 -15.33 19.65
C ILE A 214 -11.58 -16.25 18.81
N LEU A 215 -11.55 -17.54 19.13
CA LEU A 215 -10.73 -18.50 18.38
C LEU A 215 -11.24 -18.73 16.95
N LYS A 216 -12.55 -18.69 16.74
CA LYS A 216 -13.13 -18.74 15.39
C LYS A 216 -12.66 -17.54 14.56
N ILE A 217 -12.71 -16.33 15.11
CA ILE A 217 -12.21 -15.11 14.44
C ILE A 217 -10.72 -15.25 14.10
N ALA A 218 -9.88 -15.70 15.03
CA ALA A 218 -8.46 -15.93 14.75
C ALA A 218 -8.25 -16.91 13.57
N ASN A 219 -9.04 -17.99 13.53
CA ASN A 219 -8.99 -18.98 12.45
C ASN A 219 -9.55 -18.47 11.11
N ASP A 220 -10.52 -17.57 11.13
CA ASP A 220 -11.17 -17.01 9.93
C ASP A 220 -10.34 -15.89 9.30
N TYR A 221 -9.51 -15.20 10.10
CA TYR A 221 -8.61 -14.12 9.68
C TYR A 221 -7.14 -14.49 9.88
N PRO A 222 -6.62 -15.58 9.27
CA PRO A 222 -5.23 -16.00 9.44
C PRO A 222 -4.24 -14.96 8.88
N ASN A 223 -4.72 -14.07 8.00
CA ASN A 223 -3.95 -13.00 7.39
C ASN A 223 -3.58 -11.86 8.35
N ALA A 224 -4.29 -11.68 9.45
CA ALA A 224 -3.97 -10.65 10.42
C ALA A 224 -2.74 -11.03 11.26
N SER A 225 -1.79 -10.10 11.42
CA SER A 225 -0.65 -10.27 12.32
C SER A 225 -1.05 -10.03 13.78
N ILE A 226 -2.00 -9.12 13.99
CA ILE A 226 -2.53 -8.76 15.32
C ILE A 226 -4.05 -8.73 15.21
N ILE A 227 -4.75 -9.34 16.17
CA ILE A 227 -6.20 -9.26 16.31
C ILE A 227 -6.54 -8.66 17.66
N VAL A 228 -7.29 -7.57 17.61
CA VAL A 228 -7.66 -6.77 18.77
C VAL A 228 -9.14 -6.99 19.08
N TYR A 229 -9.44 -7.42 20.30
CA TYR A 229 -10.80 -7.63 20.78
C TYR A 229 -11.20 -6.56 21.80
N PRO A 230 -12.50 -6.35 22.05
CA PRO A 230 -12.95 -5.30 22.96
C PRO A 230 -12.63 -5.56 24.43
N GLU A 231 -12.88 -4.55 25.25
CA GLU A 231 -12.80 -4.60 26.71
C GLU A 231 -13.73 -5.68 27.27
N LEU A 232 -13.20 -6.49 28.20
CA LEU A 232 -13.91 -7.61 28.82
C LEU A 232 -14.59 -8.56 27.80
N SER A 233 -14.07 -8.65 26.59
CA SER A 233 -14.62 -9.48 25.50
C SER A 233 -14.79 -10.95 25.86
N LEU A 234 -14.01 -11.47 26.82
CA LEU A 234 -14.16 -12.84 27.28
C LEU A 234 -15.41 -13.04 28.15
N THR A 235 -15.87 -12.04 28.90
CA THR A 235 -17.02 -12.17 29.82
C THR A 235 -18.24 -11.37 29.38
N GLY A 236 -18.07 -10.36 28.53
CA GLY A 236 -18.97 -9.23 28.40
C GLY A 236 -18.71 -8.19 29.47
N TYR A 237 -18.95 -6.92 29.11
CA TYR A 237 -18.60 -5.80 29.98
C TYR A 237 -19.65 -5.57 31.07
N SER A 238 -20.93 -5.66 30.73
CA SER A 238 -22.03 -5.17 31.57
C SER A 238 -22.51 -6.19 32.62
N LEU A 239 -21.61 -6.90 33.28
CA LEU A 239 -21.96 -7.95 34.25
C LEU A 239 -22.33 -7.44 35.65
N GLY A 240 -21.94 -6.21 35.98
CA GLY A 240 -22.21 -5.63 37.30
C GLY A 240 -21.66 -6.48 38.45
N ASP A 241 -22.45 -6.64 39.51
CA ASP A 241 -22.07 -7.41 40.71
C ASP A 241 -21.75 -8.90 40.41
N TRP A 242 -22.19 -9.43 39.27
CA TRP A 242 -21.85 -10.80 38.89
C TRP A 242 -20.33 -11.01 38.67
N LEU A 243 -19.55 -9.93 38.52
CA LEU A 243 -18.09 -9.97 38.51
C LEU A 243 -17.47 -10.55 39.79
N PHE A 244 -18.17 -10.50 40.93
CA PHE A 244 -17.71 -11.12 42.19
C PHE A 244 -17.95 -12.63 42.26
N ASN A 245 -18.61 -13.21 41.27
CA ASN A 245 -18.88 -14.63 41.23
C ASN A 245 -17.57 -15.42 40.99
N ALA A 246 -17.14 -16.22 41.97
CA ALA A 246 -15.90 -16.99 41.89
C ALA A 246 -15.89 -18.00 40.73
N GLU A 247 -17.06 -18.57 40.38
CA GLU A 247 -17.18 -19.50 39.27
C GLU A 247 -17.02 -18.79 37.92
N LEU A 248 -17.53 -17.56 37.76
CA LEU A 248 -17.28 -16.73 36.59
C LEU A 248 -15.77 -16.45 36.41
N LEU A 249 -15.08 -16.03 37.48
CA LEU A 249 -13.64 -15.73 37.44
C LEU A 249 -12.82 -16.98 37.09
N LYS A 250 -13.18 -18.13 37.67
CA LYS A 250 -12.59 -19.42 37.33
C LYS A 250 -12.81 -19.78 35.86
N GLN A 251 -14.04 -19.66 35.36
CA GLN A 251 -14.38 -19.93 33.96
C GLN A 251 -13.65 -18.97 33.01
N ALA A 252 -13.51 -17.69 33.36
CA ALA A 252 -12.74 -16.72 32.58
C ALA A 252 -11.26 -17.13 32.48
N ARG A 253 -10.67 -17.58 33.59
CA ARG A 253 -9.30 -18.12 33.61
C ARG A 253 -9.17 -19.40 32.79
N GLU A 254 -10.09 -20.34 32.89
CA GLU A 254 -10.10 -21.57 32.06
C GLU A 254 -10.27 -21.26 30.57
N ALA A 255 -11.11 -20.30 30.23
CA ALA A 255 -11.33 -19.85 28.86
C ALA A 255 -10.08 -19.14 28.30
N LEU A 256 -9.39 -18.33 29.10
CA LEU A 256 -8.10 -17.73 28.73
C LEU A 256 -7.04 -18.82 28.47
N PHE A 257 -6.99 -19.87 29.29
CA PHE A 257 -6.10 -21.00 29.06
C PHE A 257 -6.42 -21.69 27.73
N LYS A 258 -7.70 -21.92 27.41
CA LYS A 258 -8.10 -22.46 26.10
C LYS A 258 -7.63 -21.56 24.95
N ILE A 259 -7.75 -20.24 25.07
CA ILE A 259 -7.27 -19.29 24.05
C ILE A 259 -5.74 -19.40 23.90
N LYS A 260 -4.99 -19.35 25.02
CA LYS A 260 -3.54 -19.54 25.05
C LYS A 260 -3.13 -20.77 24.25
N GLU A 261 -3.67 -21.94 24.58
CA GLU A 261 -3.25 -23.21 23.95
C GLU A 261 -3.58 -23.31 22.45
N HIS A 262 -4.50 -22.48 21.94
CA HIS A 262 -4.87 -22.43 20.52
C HIS A 262 -4.30 -21.20 19.78
N THR A 263 -3.55 -20.33 20.47
CA THR A 263 -2.81 -19.25 19.80
C THR A 263 -1.67 -19.80 18.95
N ASN A 264 -1.50 -19.21 17.78
CA ASN A 264 -0.45 -19.52 16.79
C ASN A 264 0.48 -18.31 16.64
N ASN A 265 0.97 -18.06 15.43
CA ASN A 265 1.87 -16.94 15.10
C ASN A 265 1.20 -15.56 15.23
N GLN A 266 -0.13 -15.47 15.31
CA GLN A 266 -0.86 -14.22 15.48
C GLN A 266 -0.80 -13.72 16.93
N ILE A 267 -0.75 -12.39 17.10
CA ILE A 267 -0.98 -11.78 18.41
C ILE A 267 -2.48 -11.63 18.62
N LEU A 268 -2.98 -12.09 19.77
CA LEU A 268 -4.35 -11.83 20.23
C LEU A 268 -4.31 -10.88 21.44
N ILE A 269 -5.10 -9.81 21.40
CA ILE A 269 -5.29 -8.88 22.52
C ILE A 269 -6.71 -9.03 23.04
N VAL A 270 -6.87 -9.70 24.19
CA VAL A 270 -8.17 -10.11 24.74
C VAL A 270 -8.44 -9.46 26.09
N GLY A 271 -9.67 -8.98 26.32
CA GLY A 271 -10.08 -8.38 27.58
C GLY A 271 -10.81 -9.35 28.51
N LEU A 272 -10.49 -9.34 29.81
CA LEU A 272 -11.19 -10.15 30.83
C LEU A 272 -11.04 -9.55 32.25
N PRO A 273 -11.91 -9.95 33.21
CA PRO A 273 -11.64 -9.70 34.62
C PRO A 273 -10.60 -10.70 35.13
N LEU A 274 -9.63 -10.22 35.90
CA LEU A 274 -8.56 -11.04 36.46
C LEU A 274 -8.39 -10.77 37.95
N GLU A 275 -8.42 -11.84 38.74
CA GLU A 275 -8.12 -11.77 40.17
C GLU A 275 -6.60 -11.76 40.39
N TYR A 276 -6.10 -10.79 41.15
CA TYR A 276 -4.72 -10.69 41.58
C TYR A 276 -4.64 -10.13 43.00
N SER A 277 -3.99 -10.86 43.90
CA SER A 277 -3.79 -10.46 45.31
C SER A 277 -5.09 -10.07 46.04
N GLY A 278 -6.17 -10.83 45.82
CA GLY A 278 -7.48 -10.60 46.47
C GLY A 278 -8.28 -9.43 45.90
N ALA A 279 -7.89 -8.88 44.74
CA ALA A 279 -8.61 -7.82 44.04
C ALA A 279 -8.87 -8.21 42.58
N ILE A 280 -9.98 -7.73 42.01
CA ILE A 280 -10.32 -7.95 40.61
C ILE A 280 -9.85 -6.74 39.79
N TYR A 281 -9.16 -7.00 38.68
CA TYR A 281 -8.71 -5.99 37.73
C TYR A 281 -9.40 -6.20 36.39
N ASN A 282 -9.72 -5.10 35.72
CA ASN A 282 -10.08 -5.10 34.32
C ASN A 282 -8.77 -5.06 33.51
N VAL A 283 -8.50 -6.11 32.74
CA VAL A 283 -7.20 -6.28 32.08
C VAL A 283 -7.34 -6.59 30.59
N ALA A 284 -6.34 -6.16 29.83
CA ALA A 284 -6.01 -6.67 28.51
C ALA A 284 -4.88 -7.68 28.64
N VAL A 285 -4.99 -8.81 27.97
CA VAL A 285 -3.96 -9.85 27.92
C VAL A 285 -3.48 -10.01 26.48
N VAL A 286 -2.17 -9.97 26.29
CA VAL A 286 -1.52 -10.15 25.00
C VAL A 286 -0.98 -11.57 24.92
N LEU A 287 -1.41 -12.34 23.91
CA LEU A 287 -1.02 -13.73 23.71
C LEU A 287 -0.41 -13.95 22.33
N GLN A 288 0.58 -14.84 22.25
CA GLN A 288 1.14 -15.35 21.00
C GLN A 288 1.82 -16.69 21.25
N ASN A 289 1.80 -17.62 20.29
CA ASN A 289 2.58 -18.86 20.32
C ASN A 289 2.43 -19.65 21.63
N LYS A 290 1.19 -19.80 22.11
CA LYS A 290 0.85 -20.48 23.36
C LYS A 290 1.46 -19.86 24.61
N LYS A 291 1.84 -18.58 24.56
CA LYS A 291 2.38 -17.83 25.71
C LYS A 291 1.52 -16.60 25.98
N ILE A 292 1.46 -16.24 27.25
CA ILE A 292 0.99 -14.92 27.65
C ILE A 292 2.21 -14.01 27.67
N LEU A 293 2.22 -13.04 26.76
CA LEU A 293 3.34 -12.09 26.65
C LEU A 293 3.29 -11.06 27.78
N GLY A 294 2.10 -10.57 28.11
CA GLY A 294 1.92 -9.58 29.17
C GLY A 294 0.47 -9.28 29.50
N ILE A 295 0.27 -8.66 30.65
CA ILE A 295 -1.04 -8.28 31.19
C ILE A 295 -1.03 -6.78 31.46
N ILE A 296 -2.05 -6.06 31.00
CA ILE A 296 -2.16 -4.61 31.10
C ILE A 296 -3.44 -4.29 31.89
N PRO A 297 -3.36 -3.62 33.06
CA PRO A 297 -4.55 -3.23 33.82
C PRO A 297 -5.10 -1.88 33.36
N LYS A 298 -6.42 -1.74 33.41
CA LYS A 298 -7.09 -0.45 33.24
C LYS A 298 -6.71 0.50 34.37
N VAL A 299 -6.36 1.74 34.00
CA VAL A 299 -5.81 2.73 34.94
C VAL A 299 -6.89 3.65 35.46
N ASN A 300 -7.70 4.18 34.56
CA ASN A 300 -8.74 5.16 34.81
C ASN A 300 -10.11 4.47 34.83
N LEU A 301 -10.58 4.13 36.03
CA LEU A 301 -11.89 3.52 36.24
C LEU A 301 -12.98 4.61 36.34
N PRO A 302 -13.92 4.68 35.38
CA PRO A 302 -15.02 5.65 35.42
C PRO A 302 -15.99 5.36 36.58
N ARG A 303 -16.51 6.45 37.17
CA ARG A 303 -17.49 6.44 38.28
C ARG A 303 -18.60 7.49 38.12
N THR A 304 -18.85 7.91 36.88
CA THR A 304 -19.77 8.99 36.52
C THR A 304 -20.77 8.51 35.49
N GLY A 305 -21.98 9.05 35.52
CA GLY A 305 -23.05 8.66 34.59
C GLY A 305 -23.43 7.21 34.77
N GLU A 306 -23.38 6.45 33.68
CA GLU A 306 -23.72 5.02 33.60
C GLU A 306 -22.65 4.07 34.17
N PHE A 307 -21.48 4.59 34.53
CA PHE A 307 -20.31 3.77 34.88
C PHE A 307 -20.11 3.61 36.39
N TYR A 308 -19.95 2.36 36.83
CA TYR A 308 -19.74 1.97 38.24
C TYR A 308 -18.45 1.13 38.45
N GLU A 309 -17.44 1.26 37.59
CA GLU A 309 -16.30 0.33 37.57
C GLU A 309 -15.52 0.26 38.89
N THR A 310 -15.42 1.37 39.64
CA THR A 310 -14.75 1.38 40.94
C THR A 310 -15.44 0.52 42.01
N ARG A 311 -16.68 0.08 41.77
CA ARG A 311 -17.36 -0.89 42.61
C ARG A 311 -16.76 -2.29 42.43
N PHE A 312 -16.46 -2.68 41.20
CA PHE A 312 -16.08 -4.06 40.84
C PHE A 312 -14.57 -4.24 40.69
N PHE A 313 -13.87 -3.21 40.22
CA PHE A 313 -12.47 -3.29 39.82
C PHE A 313 -11.56 -2.40 40.66
N THR A 314 -10.31 -2.85 40.80
CA THR A 314 -9.21 -2.07 41.35
C THR A 314 -8.42 -1.38 40.23
N SER A 315 -8.07 -0.12 40.42
CA SER A 315 -7.30 0.65 39.44
C SER A 315 -5.86 0.12 39.30
N GLY A 316 -5.40 -0.01 38.06
CA GLY A 316 -4.04 -0.39 37.70
C GLY A 316 -2.96 0.63 38.05
N LYS A 317 -3.30 1.83 38.56
CA LYS A 317 -2.36 2.95 38.82
C LYS A 317 -1.11 2.57 39.62
N LYS A 318 -1.22 1.64 40.58
CA LYS A 318 -0.08 1.17 41.37
C LYS A 318 0.81 0.18 40.59
N ILE A 319 0.18 -0.67 39.78
CA ILE A 319 0.84 -1.73 39.00
C ILE A 319 1.60 -1.12 37.82
N ILE A 320 1.03 -0.14 37.12
CA ILE A 320 1.75 0.53 36.02
C ILE A 320 3.00 1.30 36.50
N LYS A 321 3.00 1.78 37.75
CA LYS A 321 4.15 2.49 38.35
C LYS A 321 5.26 1.52 38.76
N ASN A 322 4.88 0.34 39.21
CA ASN A 322 5.79 -0.73 39.61
C ASN A 322 5.32 -2.03 38.97
N PRO A 323 5.68 -2.31 37.70
CA PRO A 323 5.29 -3.56 37.04
C PRO A 323 5.69 -4.77 37.88
N THR A 324 4.75 -5.71 38.05
CA THR A 324 4.94 -6.88 38.91
C THR A 324 4.93 -8.16 38.11
N LYS A 325 5.61 -9.17 38.63
CA LYS A 325 5.53 -10.55 38.12
C LYS A 325 4.29 -11.22 38.68
N PHE A 326 3.54 -11.90 37.83
CA PHE A 326 2.35 -12.66 38.19
C PHE A 326 2.47 -14.10 37.69
N GLU A 327 2.31 -15.07 38.58
CA GLU A 327 2.31 -16.49 38.24
C GLU A 327 0.93 -16.89 37.71
N LEU A 328 0.85 -17.21 36.42
CA LEU A 328 -0.39 -17.59 35.74
C LEU A 328 -0.11 -18.82 34.86
N PHE A 329 -0.88 -19.89 35.08
CA PHE A 329 -0.72 -21.18 34.38
C PHE A 329 0.69 -21.81 34.51
N GLY A 330 1.40 -21.54 35.61
CA GLY A 330 2.76 -22.04 35.84
C GLY A 330 3.84 -21.25 35.10
N GLU A 331 3.48 -20.11 34.51
CA GLU A 331 4.40 -19.18 33.84
C GLU A 331 4.44 -17.85 34.61
N GLU A 332 5.63 -17.25 34.71
CA GLU A 332 5.79 -15.91 35.27
C GLU A 332 5.56 -14.86 34.16
N VAL A 333 4.53 -14.03 34.33
CA VAL A 333 4.10 -13.04 33.33
C VAL A 333 4.20 -11.64 33.92
N LEU A 334 4.65 -10.66 33.13
CA LEU A 334 4.65 -9.26 33.56
C LEU A 334 3.24 -8.66 33.54
N PHE A 335 2.91 -7.96 34.62
CA PHE A 335 1.67 -7.22 34.82
C PHE A 335 1.98 -5.74 35.03
N GLY A 336 1.56 -4.85 34.12
CA GLY A 336 1.87 -3.42 34.21
C GLY A 336 1.65 -2.63 32.92
N SER A 337 2.36 -1.51 32.80
CA SER A 337 2.47 -0.74 31.56
C SER A 337 3.61 -1.31 30.74
N LEU A 338 3.29 -1.94 29.61
CA LEU A 338 4.22 -2.79 28.87
C LEU A 338 4.30 -2.37 27.40
N LEU A 339 5.49 -2.46 26.83
CA LEU A 339 5.74 -2.29 25.39
C LEU A 339 6.13 -3.62 24.79
N PHE A 340 5.49 -3.97 23.69
CA PHE A 340 5.74 -5.19 22.94
C PHE A 340 6.51 -4.83 21.68
N LYS A 341 7.69 -5.42 21.47
CA LYS A 341 8.56 -5.07 20.37
C LYS A 341 8.99 -6.29 19.55
N ASN A 342 8.91 -6.14 18.24
CA ASN A 342 9.58 -7.03 17.32
C ASN A 342 10.91 -6.39 16.91
N GLU A 343 12.02 -6.97 17.36
CA GLU A 343 13.36 -6.44 17.08
C GLU A 343 13.74 -6.54 15.59
N LYS A 344 13.31 -7.60 14.90
CA LYS A 344 13.68 -7.86 13.49
C LYS A 344 13.16 -6.76 12.56
N TYR A 345 11.90 -6.38 12.74
CA TYR A 345 11.21 -5.42 11.89
C TYR A 345 11.00 -4.08 12.56
N ASN A 346 11.53 -3.88 13.78
CA ASN A 346 11.40 -2.66 14.57
C ASN A 346 9.94 -2.14 14.64
N VAL A 347 9.03 -3.02 15.05
CA VAL A 347 7.61 -2.69 15.29
C VAL A 347 7.38 -2.73 16.78
N CYS A 348 6.92 -1.63 17.37
CA CYS A 348 6.61 -1.53 18.79
C CYS A 348 5.15 -1.16 19.00
N PHE A 349 4.47 -1.82 19.94
CA PHE A 349 3.10 -1.44 20.30
C PHE A 349 2.87 -1.44 21.81
N GLY A 350 1.89 -0.64 22.21
CA GLY A 350 1.32 -0.60 23.55
C GLY A 350 -0.18 -0.86 23.55
N VAL A 351 -0.75 -1.13 24.72
CA VAL A 351 -2.18 -1.36 24.90
C VAL A 351 -2.70 -0.48 26.02
N GLU A 352 -3.88 0.09 25.85
CA GLU A 352 -4.65 0.75 26.91
C GLU A 352 -6.13 0.36 26.84
N ILE A 353 -6.91 0.72 27.87
CA ILE A 353 -8.29 0.24 28.00
C ILE A 353 -9.27 1.42 28.11
N CYS A 354 -10.09 1.59 27.08
CA CYS A 354 -11.28 2.43 27.08
C CYS A 354 -11.07 3.87 27.58
N GLY A 355 -11.62 4.15 28.76
CA GLY A 355 -11.55 5.43 29.47
C GLY A 355 -10.13 5.93 29.73
N ASP A 356 -9.12 5.06 29.61
CA ASP A 356 -7.71 5.44 29.70
C ASP A 356 -7.32 6.55 28.72
N MET A 357 -7.96 6.61 27.54
CA MET A 357 -7.72 7.66 26.52
C MET A 357 -8.17 9.07 26.94
N TRP A 358 -9.13 9.17 27.84
CA TRP A 358 -9.84 10.41 28.21
C TRP A 358 -9.44 10.86 29.62
N GLY A 359 -8.64 10.06 30.31
CA GLY A 359 -8.20 10.34 31.66
C GLY A 359 -7.38 11.62 31.71
N GLN A 360 -7.25 12.21 32.90
CA GLN A 360 -6.32 13.34 33.07
C GLN A 360 -4.86 12.92 32.86
N ILE A 361 -4.58 11.63 33.03
CA ILE A 361 -3.28 11.02 32.74
C ILE A 361 -3.56 9.84 31.82
N ASN A 362 -3.12 9.99 30.58
CA ASN A 362 -3.34 9.06 29.48
C ASN A 362 -2.16 8.10 29.35
N PRO A 363 -2.34 6.78 29.52
CA PRO A 363 -1.27 5.80 29.37
C PRO A 363 -0.58 5.84 28.01
N HIS A 364 -1.33 6.04 26.92
CA HIS A 364 -0.77 6.09 25.56
C HIS A 364 0.30 7.17 25.37
N GLU A 365 0.21 8.32 26.05
CA GLU A 365 1.22 9.37 25.90
C GLU A 365 2.59 8.86 26.37
N LEU A 366 2.64 8.22 27.53
CA LEU A 366 3.86 7.63 28.06
C LEU A 366 4.34 6.46 27.20
N LEU A 367 3.42 5.63 26.69
CA LEU A 367 3.77 4.53 25.79
C LEU A 367 4.40 5.02 24.48
N TYR A 368 3.87 6.09 23.88
CA TYR A 368 4.44 6.72 22.69
C TYR A 368 5.82 7.33 22.98
N GLN A 369 5.98 8.06 24.09
CA GLN A 369 7.27 8.62 24.50
C GLN A 369 8.34 7.54 24.70
N LYS A 370 7.93 6.37 25.21
CA LYS A 370 8.81 5.21 25.39
C LYS A 370 9.02 4.38 24.11
N GLY A 371 8.47 4.82 22.98
CA GLY A 371 8.75 4.25 21.67
C GLY A 371 7.69 3.29 21.11
N ALA A 372 6.45 3.28 21.61
CA ALA A 372 5.35 2.63 20.90
C ALA A 372 5.15 3.28 19.52
N ASP A 373 5.00 2.51 18.46
CA ASP A 373 4.56 2.97 17.14
C ASP A 373 3.04 2.89 17.01
N ILE A 374 2.45 1.88 17.66
CA ILE A 374 1.03 1.55 17.60
C ILE A 374 0.46 1.50 19.01
N ILE A 375 -0.71 2.09 19.22
CA ILE A 375 -1.49 1.93 20.44
C ILE A 375 -2.79 1.22 20.11
N PHE A 376 -3.08 0.16 20.86
CA PHE A 376 -4.36 -0.52 20.81
C PHE A 376 -5.21 -0.12 22.02
N ASN A 377 -6.41 0.39 21.76
CA ASN A 377 -7.41 0.67 22.76
C ASN A 377 -8.56 -0.34 22.66
N ILE A 378 -8.65 -1.22 23.67
CA ILE A 378 -9.79 -2.13 23.81
C ILE A 378 -10.87 -1.44 24.64
N SER A 379 -12.12 -1.42 24.16
CA SER A 379 -13.15 -0.54 24.72
C SER A 379 -14.51 -1.17 24.91
N ALA A 380 -15.24 -0.76 25.95
CA ALA A 380 -16.68 -0.90 26.06
C ALA A 380 -17.33 0.49 26.13
N SER A 381 -17.51 1.12 24.97
CA SER A 381 -18.01 2.49 24.89
C SER A 381 -19.48 2.51 24.52
N THR A 382 -20.29 2.90 25.51
CA THR A 382 -21.74 3.09 25.41
C THR A 382 -22.10 4.13 24.35
N TYR A 383 -23.25 3.95 23.72
CA TYR A 383 -23.85 4.89 22.79
C TYR A 383 -24.49 6.07 23.51
N HIS A 384 -24.22 7.28 23.02
CA HIS A 384 -25.15 8.39 23.08
C HIS A 384 -24.94 9.26 21.83
N PHE A 385 -25.95 10.07 21.49
CA PHE A 385 -25.89 10.95 20.34
C PHE A 385 -24.65 11.86 20.39
N GLY A 386 -23.89 11.93 19.29
CA GLY A 386 -22.67 12.75 19.16
C GLY A 386 -21.38 12.17 19.75
N LYS A 387 -21.41 11.08 20.54
CA LYS A 387 -20.21 10.53 21.19
C LYS A 387 -19.12 10.09 20.21
N LYS A 388 -19.52 9.56 19.06
CA LYS A 388 -18.60 9.01 18.05
C LYS A 388 -17.64 10.07 17.51
N GLU A 389 -18.13 11.25 17.18
CA GLU A 389 -17.28 12.35 16.67
C GLU A 389 -16.28 12.83 17.72
N LEU A 390 -16.70 12.94 18.99
CA LEU A 390 -15.79 13.28 20.09
C LEU A 390 -14.69 12.22 20.26
N LYS A 391 -15.07 10.94 20.25
CA LYS A 391 -14.14 9.80 20.33
C LYS A 391 -13.13 9.83 19.19
N LYS A 392 -13.62 9.98 17.95
CA LYS A 392 -12.78 10.07 16.75
C LYS A 392 -11.80 11.23 16.84
N SER A 393 -12.25 12.41 17.29
CA SER A 393 -11.38 13.57 17.47
C SER A 393 -10.26 13.32 18.49
N LEU A 394 -10.53 12.61 19.58
CA LEU A 394 -9.51 12.27 20.59
C LEU A 394 -8.49 11.26 20.05
N ILE A 395 -8.96 10.22 19.37
CA ILE A 395 -8.10 9.23 18.71
C ILE A 395 -7.19 9.91 17.68
N GLN A 396 -7.77 10.80 16.85
CA GLN A 396 -7.00 11.56 15.88
C GLN A 396 -5.94 12.44 16.53
N ASN A 397 -6.30 13.13 17.62
CA ASN A 397 -5.36 13.95 18.36
C ASN A 397 -4.20 13.13 18.93
N ALA A 398 -4.49 12.00 19.58
CA ALA A 398 -3.47 11.11 20.14
C ALA A 398 -2.53 10.59 19.03
N SER A 399 -3.08 10.12 17.91
CA SER A 399 -2.29 9.64 16.78
C SER A 399 -1.44 10.74 16.13
N SER A 400 -1.99 11.94 15.92
CA SER A 400 -1.26 13.06 15.30
C SER A 400 -0.16 13.62 16.19
N LYS A 401 -0.39 13.68 17.51
CA LYS A 401 0.52 14.31 18.47
C LYS A 401 1.86 13.57 18.60
N PHE A 402 1.84 12.26 18.37
CA PHE A 402 3.01 11.38 18.50
C PHE A 402 3.41 10.71 17.18
N GLU A 403 2.84 11.17 16.06
CA GLU A 403 3.05 10.64 14.71
C GLU A 403 3.05 9.10 14.70
N GLY A 404 2.02 8.50 15.31
CA GLY A 404 1.89 7.06 15.51
C GLY A 404 0.52 6.53 15.09
N ALA A 405 0.34 5.22 15.12
CA ALA A 405 -0.95 4.57 14.89
C ALA A 405 -1.74 4.42 16.19
N TYR A 406 -3.04 4.68 16.14
CA TYR A 406 -3.97 4.48 17.25
C TYR A 406 -5.21 3.74 16.76
N LEU A 407 -5.40 2.53 17.28
CA LEU A 407 -6.41 1.57 16.84
C LEU A 407 -7.37 1.28 17.99
N TYR A 408 -8.65 1.45 17.73
CA TYR A 408 -9.71 1.42 18.71
C TYR A 408 -10.77 0.39 18.30
N VAL A 409 -11.17 -0.46 19.23
CA VAL A 409 -12.23 -1.45 19.00
C VAL A 409 -13.17 -1.54 20.20
N SER A 410 -14.48 -1.55 19.95
CA SER A 410 -15.48 -1.61 21.01
C SER A 410 -16.47 -2.77 20.94
N ASN A 411 -17.07 -3.10 22.08
CA ASN A 411 -18.17 -4.06 22.21
C ASN A 411 -19.32 -3.69 21.28
N GLY A 412 -20.02 -4.70 20.77
CA GLY A 412 -21.18 -4.52 19.91
C GLY A 412 -22.51 -4.59 20.67
N PRO A 413 -23.63 -4.50 19.94
CA PRO A 413 -24.98 -4.58 20.50
C PRO A 413 -25.32 -5.92 21.19
N SER A 414 -24.49 -6.95 21.09
CA SER A 414 -24.68 -8.25 21.75
C SER A 414 -24.36 -8.24 23.25
N ASP A 415 -23.76 -7.16 23.77
CA ASP A 415 -23.62 -6.94 25.22
C ASP A 415 -24.99 -6.58 25.86
N SER A 416 -25.08 -6.27 27.16
CA SER A 416 -26.40 -6.00 27.76
C SER A 416 -27.04 -4.73 27.20
N THR A 417 -28.36 -4.81 26.99
CA THR A 417 -29.23 -3.70 26.62
C THR A 417 -30.13 -3.23 27.77
N SER A 418 -29.89 -3.69 29.02
CA SER A 418 -30.72 -3.33 30.17
C SER A 418 -30.89 -1.82 30.33
N ASP A 419 -29.80 -1.07 30.22
CA ASP A 419 -29.78 0.39 30.43
C ASP A 419 -28.95 1.16 29.38
N ILE A 420 -28.07 0.47 28.66
CA ILE A 420 -27.08 1.04 27.74
C ILE A 420 -26.96 0.17 26.49
N THR A 421 -26.39 0.69 25.41
CA THR A 421 -26.14 -0.08 24.19
C THR A 421 -24.78 0.31 23.62
N TYR A 422 -24.12 -0.60 22.91
CA TYR A 422 -22.83 -0.37 22.29
C TYR A 422 -22.94 -0.46 20.77
N THR A 423 -22.15 0.34 20.06
CA THR A 423 -22.19 0.43 18.59
C THR A 423 -21.05 -0.27 17.89
N GLY A 424 -20.23 -1.04 18.61
CA GLY A 424 -19.13 -1.80 18.02
C GLY A 424 -18.17 -0.93 17.20
N ASP A 425 -17.89 0.29 17.66
CA ASP A 425 -17.05 1.22 16.92
C ASP A 425 -15.64 0.63 16.70
N GLN A 426 -15.18 0.67 15.46
CA GLN A 426 -13.86 0.25 15.02
C GLN A 426 -13.22 1.42 14.27
N ILE A 427 -12.18 2.00 14.88
CA ILE A 427 -11.53 3.21 14.37
C ILE A 427 -10.03 2.96 14.30
N GLY A 428 -9.43 3.21 13.14
CA GLY A 428 -7.99 3.13 12.91
C GLY A 428 -7.48 4.46 12.38
N VAL A 429 -6.54 5.07 13.10
CA VAL A 429 -5.90 6.33 12.70
C VAL A 429 -4.38 6.16 12.68
N ILE A 430 -3.73 6.70 11.65
CA ILE A 430 -2.27 6.68 11.49
C ILE A 430 -1.78 8.10 11.25
N CYS A 431 -0.90 8.62 12.11
CA CYS A 431 -0.38 10.00 12.01
C CYS A 431 -1.49 11.05 11.84
N GLY A 432 -2.62 10.87 12.53
CA GLY A 432 -3.80 11.73 12.44
C GLY A 432 -4.74 11.47 11.24
N GLU A 433 -4.33 10.67 10.26
CA GLU A 433 -5.15 10.26 9.13
C GLU A 433 -6.08 9.11 9.50
N VAL A 434 -7.39 9.29 9.30
CA VAL A 434 -8.40 8.26 9.55
C VAL A 434 -8.38 7.25 8.41
N ILE A 435 -7.96 6.02 8.70
CA ILE A 435 -7.90 4.91 7.75
C ILE A 435 -9.17 4.07 7.80
N LEU A 436 -9.70 3.85 9.02
CA LEU A 436 -10.94 3.13 9.25
C LEU A 436 -11.81 3.90 10.24
N ASP A 437 -13.10 4.01 9.93
CA ASP A 437 -14.13 4.59 10.80
C ASP A 437 -15.46 3.87 10.57
N GLN A 438 -15.64 2.74 11.24
CA GLN A 438 -16.82 1.89 11.11
C GLN A 438 -17.53 1.75 12.46
N SER A 439 -18.85 1.59 12.40
CA SER A 439 -19.69 1.22 13.55
C SER A 439 -20.59 0.08 13.11
N THR A 440 -20.90 -0.84 14.02
CA THR A 440 -21.78 -1.97 13.75
C THR A 440 -22.99 -1.98 14.69
N LEU A 441 -24.18 -1.99 14.09
CA LEU A 441 -25.43 -2.29 14.78
C LEU A 441 -25.85 -3.77 14.60
N SER A 442 -24.91 -4.62 14.19
CA SER A 442 -25.11 -6.07 14.05
C SER A 442 -24.97 -6.77 15.40
N LEU A 443 -25.83 -7.75 15.66
CA LEU A 443 -25.70 -8.69 16.78
C LEU A 443 -24.68 -9.81 16.49
N GLU A 444 -24.25 -9.95 15.24
CA GLU A 444 -23.24 -10.90 14.81
C GLU A 444 -21.85 -10.25 14.81
N THR A 445 -20.83 -11.11 14.85
CA THR A 445 -19.42 -10.71 14.79
C THR A 445 -19.13 -9.85 13.56
N VAL A 446 -18.42 -8.73 13.76
CA VAL A 446 -17.91 -7.86 12.69
C VAL A 446 -16.42 -7.65 12.88
N VAL A 447 -15.66 -7.82 11.80
CA VAL A 447 -14.21 -7.65 11.79
C VAL A 447 -13.84 -6.77 10.60
N ASN A 448 -13.02 -5.76 10.83
CA ASN A 448 -12.41 -4.96 9.78
C ASN A 448 -10.89 -4.99 9.93
N MET A 449 -10.19 -5.00 8.80
CA MET A 449 -8.73 -5.03 8.77
C MET A 449 -8.16 -3.65 8.40
N VAL A 450 -6.98 -3.36 8.92
CA VAL A 450 -6.23 -2.12 8.69
C VAL A 450 -4.77 -2.48 8.41
N ASP A 451 -4.20 -1.91 7.35
CA ASP A 451 -2.78 -2.02 7.05
C ASP A 451 -2.04 -0.84 7.69
N ILE A 452 -1.15 -1.12 8.64
CA ILE A 452 -0.37 -0.09 9.35
C ILE A 452 0.93 0.17 8.60
N ASP A 453 1.08 1.40 8.10
CA ASP A 453 2.26 1.86 7.38
C ASP A 453 3.40 2.21 8.35
N MET A 454 4.25 1.23 8.65
CA MET A 454 5.35 1.43 9.60
C MET A 454 6.44 2.34 9.06
N GLU A 455 6.62 2.38 7.74
CA GLU A 455 7.61 3.24 7.09
C GLU A 455 7.19 4.71 7.15
N MET A 456 5.91 4.99 6.89
CA MET A 456 5.33 6.31 7.11
C MET A 456 5.47 6.77 8.56
N ILE A 457 5.09 5.93 9.53
CA ILE A 457 5.18 6.28 10.96
C ILE A 457 6.62 6.67 11.33
N ARG A 458 7.60 5.86 10.92
CA ARG A 458 9.02 6.15 11.14
C ARG A 458 9.45 7.44 10.48
N PHE A 459 9.12 7.63 9.21
CA PHE A 459 9.45 8.84 8.45
C PHE A 459 8.90 10.10 9.15
N MET A 460 7.63 10.08 9.53
CA MET A 460 6.98 11.21 10.20
C MET A 460 7.68 11.53 11.53
N ARG A 461 7.96 10.52 12.35
CA ARG A 461 8.68 10.67 13.63
C ARG A 461 10.10 11.18 13.46
N TYR A 462 10.85 10.69 12.47
CA TYR A 462 12.21 11.17 12.22
C TYR A 462 12.22 12.58 11.64
N SER A 463 11.17 13.00 10.94
CA SER A 463 11.07 14.34 10.37
C SER A 463 10.59 15.38 11.39
N ASP A 464 9.75 14.99 12.37
CA ASP A 464 9.23 15.89 13.39
C ASP A 464 10.19 16.05 14.59
N GLY A 465 10.65 17.29 14.81
CA GLY A 465 11.50 17.63 15.96
C GLY A 465 10.82 17.45 17.31
N TYR A 466 9.52 17.72 17.40
CA TYR A 466 8.80 17.58 18.67
C TYR A 466 8.68 16.11 19.09
N CYS A 467 8.37 15.22 18.15
CA CYS A 467 8.40 13.78 18.39
C CYS A 467 9.78 13.34 18.90
N ARG A 468 10.86 13.69 18.20
CA ARG A 468 12.24 13.28 18.58
C ARG A 468 12.63 13.77 19.98
N ASP A 469 12.31 15.01 20.33
CA ASP A 469 12.67 15.60 21.63
C ASP A 469 11.86 15.00 22.79
N SER A 470 10.70 14.40 22.51
CA SER A 470 9.81 13.80 23.52
C SER A 470 10.15 12.34 23.87
N LEU A 471 11.04 11.70 23.11
CA LEU A 471 11.36 10.28 23.29
C LEU A 471 12.19 10.05 24.56
N GLU A 472 11.78 9.05 25.35
CA GLU A 472 12.49 8.55 26.50
C GLU A 472 13.29 7.29 26.16
N VAL A 473 14.41 7.06 26.86
CA VAL A 473 15.19 5.84 26.72
C VAL A 473 14.46 4.70 27.45
N GLU A 474 13.82 3.82 26.70
CA GLU A 474 13.26 2.56 27.21
C GLU A 474 14.12 1.37 26.76
N GLN A 475 14.30 0.40 27.66
CA GLN A 475 15.05 -0.83 27.39
C GLN A 475 14.24 -2.08 27.68
N ASN A 476 13.11 -1.96 28.38
CA ASN A 476 12.29 -3.10 28.80
C ASN A 476 11.17 -3.33 27.79
N PHE A 477 11.48 -4.10 26.75
CA PHE A 477 10.51 -4.55 25.76
C PHE A 477 10.18 -6.03 25.94
N ILE A 478 8.91 -6.37 25.73
CA ILE A 478 8.45 -7.76 25.67
C ILE A 478 8.55 -8.21 24.20
N PRO A 479 9.37 -9.22 23.87
CA PRO A 479 9.55 -9.64 22.50
C PRO A 479 8.30 -10.33 21.96
N PHE A 480 7.96 -10.05 20.70
CA PHE A 480 6.97 -10.81 19.94
C PHE A 480 7.49 -11.12 18.54
N SER A 481 6.92 -12.14 17.90
CA SER A 481 7.30 -12.57 16.55
C SER A 481 6.37 -11.96 15.50
N LEU A 482 6.94 -11.60 14.35
CA LEU A 482 6.21 -11.30 13.13
C LEU A 482 6.78 -12.17 12.03
N GLU A 483 5.91 -12.69 11.18
CA GLU A 483 6.29 -13.45 10.00
C GLU A 483 6.09 -12.59 8.75
N GLU A 484 7.03 -12.73 7.83
CA GLU A 484 7.02 -12.00 6.58
C GLU A 484 6.45 -12.88 5.47
N THR A 485 5.68 -12.25 4.58
CA THR A 485 5.00 -12.94 3.49
C THR A 485 5.28 -12.26 2.16
N ASN A 486 5.25 -13.04 1.09
CA ASN A 486 5.25 -12.52 -0.28
C ASN A 486 3.84 -12.41 -0.86
N GLN A 487 2.80 -12.73 -0.08
CA GLN A 487 1.40 -12.78 -0.50
C GLN A 487 0.56 -11.67 0.13
N TYR A 488 1.21 -10.56 0.51
CA TYR A 488 0.53 -9.43 1.11
C TYR A 488 -0.34 -8.71 0.08
N GLN A 489 -1.58 -8.43 0.48
CA GLN A 489 -2.51 -7.62 -0.30
C GLN A 489 -3.02 -6.50 0.59
N LEU A 490 -3.11 -5.29 0.05
CA LEU A 490 -3.68 -4.15 0.76
C LEU A 490 -5.19 -4.34 0.91
N GLU A 491 -5.72 -4.09 2.11
CA GLU A 491 -7.15 -4.00 2.38
C GLU A 491 -7.76 -2.79 1.70
N THR A 492 -7.00 -1.70 1.60
CA THR A 492 -7.45 -0.47 0.94
C THR A 492 -6.36 0.00 -0.02
N ILE A 493 -6.73 0.13 -1.30
CA ILE A 493 -5.86 0.71 -2.31
C ILE A 493 -5.65 2.20 -1.99
N PRO A 494 -4.40 2.68 -1.86
CA PRO A 494 -4.11 4.09 -1.67
C PRO A 494 -4.70 4.98 -2.76
N ASN A 495 -4.96 6.24 -2.43
CA ASN A 495 -5.46 7.21 -3.40
C ASN A 495 -4.46 7.39 -4.55
N LEU A 496 -4.87 7.06 -5.78
CA LEU A 496 -4.07 7.21 -7.00
C LEU A 496 -3.75 8.68 -7.35
N LEU A 497 -4.44 9.62 -6.72
CA LEU A 497 -4.31 11.06 -6.91
C LEU A 497 -4.16 11.75 -5.54
N PRO A 498 -3.06 11.50 -4.81
CA PRO A 498 -2.95 11.88 -3.40
C PRO A 498 -2.88 13.39 -3.16
N PHE A 499 -2.57 14.18 -4.20
CA PHE A 499 -2.59 15.64 -4.17
C PHE A 499 -3.90 16.25 -4.71
N VAL A 500 -4.88 15.45 -5.13
CA VAL A 500 -6.17 15.98 -5.58
C VAL A 500 -7.09 16.16 -4.38
N PRO A 501 -7.60 17.39 -4.13
CA PRO A 501 -8.53 17.65 -3.04
C PRO A 501 -9.80 16.80 -3.14
N LYS A 502 -10.38 16.45 -2.00
CA LYS A 502 -11.47 15.47 -1.90
C LYS A 502 -12.83 16.03 -2.33
N ASN A 503 -13.01 17.35 -2.21
CA ASN A 503 -14.28 18.02 -2.46
C ASN A 503 -14.09 19.47 -2.97
N ASP A 504 -15.19 20.10 -3.36
CA ASP A 504 -15.24 21.46 -3.89
C ASP A 504 -14.85 22.53 -2.85
N ASP A 505 -15.08 22.29 -1.56
CA ASP A 505 -14.72 23.22 -0.50
C ASP A 505 -13.20 23.32 -0.32
N GLU A 506 -12.48 22.19 -0.37
CA GLU A 506 -11.01 22.18 -0.35
C GLU A 506 -10.43 22.84 -1.61
N LEU A 507 -11.03 22.64 -2.79
CA LEU A 507 -10.63 23.34 -4.02
C LEU A 507 -10.83 24.85 -3.89
N LYS A 508 -11.94 25.27 -3.30
CA LYS A 508 -12.23 26.68 -3.03
C LYS A 508 -11.22 27.26 -2.05
N GLU A 509 -10.84 26.55 -1.00
CA GLU A 509 -9.81 26.99 -0.06
C GLU A 509 -8.47 27.28 -0.78
N ILE A 510 -8.04 26.42 -1.70
CA ILE A 510 -6.84 26.63 -2.52
C ILE A 510 -6.94 27.92 -3.36
N ILE A 511 -8.10 28.17 -3.98
CA ILE A 511 -8.37 29.38 -4.75
C ILE A 511 -8.31 30.62 -3.85
N GLU A 512 -8.92 30.55 -2.67
CA GLU A 512 -8.96 31.64 -1.70
C GLU A 512 -7.57 31.99 -1.16
N ILE A 513 -6.77 31.00 -0.76
CA ILE A 513 -5.40 31.23 -0.24
C ILE A 513 -4.48 31.74 -1.35
N THR A 514 -4.65 31.26 -2.58
CA THR A 514 -3.87 31.75 -3.73
C THR A 514 -4.25 33.19 -4.05
N SER A 515 -5.53 33.52 -3.94
CA SER A 515 -6.04 34.86 -4.22
C SER A 515 -5.56 35.92 -3.23
N ILE A 516 -5.66 35.65 -1.92
CA ILE A 516 -5.13 36.58 -0.91
C ILE A 516 -3.61 36.71 -1.02
N SER A 517 -2.90 35.63 -1.33
CA SER A 517 -1.44 35.65 -1.49
C SER A 517 -1.00 36.54 -2.66
N LEU A 518 -1.67 36.42 -3.81
CA LEU A 518 -1.42 37.31 -4.96
C LEU A 518 -1.76 38.76 -4.61
N LYS A 519 -2.92 39.02 -3.97
CA LYS A 519 -3.31 40.37 -3.56
C LYS A 519 -2.27 41.02 -2.64
N HIS A 520 -1.82 40.29 -1.63
CA HIS A 520 -0.80 40.77 -0.70
C HIS A 520 0.52 41.07 -1.41
N ARG A 521 0.94 40.22 -2.35
CA ARG A 521 2.14 40.45 -3.17
C ARG A 521 2.03 41.74 -3.99
N LEU A 522 0.88 41.98 -4.61
CA LEU A 522 0.61 43.18 -5.40
C LEU A 522 0.68 44.46 -4.54
N ASP A 523 0.08 44.42 -3.35
CA ASP A 523 0.12 45.54 -2.39
C ASP A 523 1.54 45.83 -1.91
N TYR A 524 2.29 44.79 -1.56
CA TYR A 524 3.68 44.92 -1.10
C TYR A 524 4.58 45.55 -2.17
N VAL A 525 4.42 45.14 -3.43
CA VAL A 525 5.19 45.70 -4.55
C VAL A 525 4.69 47.10 -4.95
N GLY A 526 3.46 47.46 -4.59
CA GLY A 526 2.84 48.73 -4.96
C GLY A 526 2.39 48.78 -6.43
N THR A 527 1.96 47.64 -6.99
CA THR A 527 1.44 47.57 -8.36
C THR A 527 0.13 46.81 -8.42
N SER A 528 -0.77 47.22 -9.31
CA SER A 528 -1.98 46.46 -9.65
C SER A 528 -1.82 45.63 -10.91
N LYS A 529 -0.66 45.65 -11.58
CA LYS A 529 -0.44 45.02 -12.89
C LYS A 529 0.31 43.71 -12.80
N VAL A 530 -0.22 42.69 -13.48
CA VAL A 530 0.43 41.38 -13.65
C VAL A 530 0.65 41.06 -15.12
N ILE A 531 1.78 40.43 -15.42
CA ILE A 531 2.17 40.00 -16.75
C ILE A 531 2.19 38.47 -16.76
N ILE A 532 1.46 37.86 -17.70
CA ILE A 532 1.33 36.40 -17.77
C ILE A 532 1.53 35.93 -19.22
N GLY A 533 2.42 34.97 -19.44
CA GLY A 533 2.53 34.28 -20.72
C GLY A 533 1.43 33.22 -20.88
N ILE A 534 0.55 33.36 -21.87
CA ILE A 534 -0.57 32.43 -22.11
C ILE A 534 -0.28 31.57 -23.34
N SER A 535 -0.02 30.29 -23.10
CA SER A 535 0.21 29.27 -24.13
C SER A 535 -1.07 28.60 -24.60
N GLY A 536 -2.14 28.64 -23.80
CA GLY A 536 -3.36 27.84 -24.03
C GLY A 536 -3.30 26.43 -23.43
N GLY A 537 -2.21 26.08 -22.74
CA GLY A 537 -2.10 24.89 -21.91
C GLY A 537 -2.74 25.03 -20.53
N LEU A 538 -2.78 23.94 -19.76
CA LEU A 538 -3.39 23.87 -18.44
C LEU A 538 -2.82 24.91 -17.46
N ASP A 539 -1.49 25.00 -17.37
CA ASP A 539 -0.84 25.70 -16.25
C ASP A 539 -0.97 27.23 -16.39
N SER A 540 -0.72 27.76 -17.59
CA SER A 540 -0.91 29.18 -17.88
C SER A 540 -2.38 29.61 -17.82
N THR A 541 -3.30 28.71 -18.19
CA THR A 541 -4.74 28.92 -18.04
C THR A 541 -5.11 29.05 -16.56
N LEU A 542 -4.60 28.17 -15.70
CA LEU A 542 -4.90 28.24 -14.26
C LEU A 542 -4.37 29.53 -13.63
N VAL A 543 -3.14 29.96 -13.95
CA VAL A 543 -2.60 31.23 -13.43
C VAL A 543 -3.44 32.42 -13.87
N LEU A 544 -3.91 32.44 -15.13
CA LEU A 544 -4.83 33.47 -15.61
C LEU A 544 -6.15 33.48 -14.81
N LEU A 545 -6.71 32.31 -14.53
CA LEU A 545 -7.95 32.17 -13.76
C LEU A 545 -7.76 32.60 -12.30
N PHE A 546 -6.66 32.25 -11.65
CA PHE A 546 -6.34 32.73 -10.30
C PHE A 546 -6.17 34.25 -10.25
N ALA A 547 -5.47 34.83 -11.22
CA ALA A 547 -5.33 36.28 -11.33
C ALA A 547 -6.70 36.95 -11.53
N TYR A 548 -7.50 36.44 -12.48
CA TYR A 548 -8.83 36.96 -12.77
C TYR A 548 -9.76 36.87 -11.56
N TYR A 549 -9.80 35.73 -10.87
CA TYR A 549 -10.57 35.55 -9.63
C TYR A 549 -10.17 36.57 -8.57
N THR A 550 -8.86 36.77 -8.37
CA THR A 550 -8.34 37.75 -7.41
C THR A 550 -8.79 39.16 -7.73
N TYR A 551 -8.77 39.54 -9.00
CA TYR A 551 -9.13 40.89 -9.42
C TYR A 551 -10.63 41.12 -9.26
N GLN A 552 -11.46 40.12 -9.58
CA GLN A 552 -12.89 40.19 -9.29
C GLN A 552 -13.16 40.31 -7.79
N LYS A 553 -12.52 39.47 -6.97
CA LYS A 553 -12.74 39.41 -5.52
C LYS A 553 -12.37 40.71 -4.82
N TYR A 554 -11.26 41.33 -5.20
CA TYR A 554 -10.77 42.57 -4.58
C TYR A 554 -11.09 43.84 -5.39
N HIS A 555 -12.04 43.74 -6.33
CA HIS A 555 -12.51 44.87 -7.16
C HIS A 555 -11.38 45.62 -7.89
N LEU A 556 -10.36 44.89 -8.34
CA LEU A 556 -9.29 45.42 -9.18
C LEU A 556 -9.72 45.36 -10.64
N ASP A 557 -9.26 46.32 -11.45
CA ASP A 557 -9.57 46.35 -12.88
C ASP A 557 -8.89 45.16 -13.61
N PRO A 558 -9.66 44.23 -14.22
CA PRO A 558 -9.11 43.11 -15.01
C PRO A 558 -8.20 43.55 -16.16
N LYS A 559 -8.27 44.79 -16.62
CA LYS A 559 -7.33 45.35 -17.61
C LYS A 559 -5.90 45.45 -17.11
N ASN A 560 -5.67 45.41 -15.80
CA ASN A 560 -4.33 45.34 -15.25
C ASN A 560 -3.72 43.93 -15.34
N ILE A 561 -4.50 42.91 -15.77
CA ILE A 561 -3.97 41.61 -16.19
C ILE A 561 -3.52 41.72 -17.65
N ILE A 562 -2.21 41.72 -17.87
CA ILE A 562 -1.58 41.80 -19.19
C ILE A 562 -1.20 40.38 -19.62
N ALA A 563 -2.09 39.76 -20.39
CA ALA A 563 -1.97 38.39 -20.86
C ALA A 563 -1.37 38.36 -22.28
N VAL A 564 -0.25 37.66 -22.43
CA VAL A 564 0.60 37.72 -23.63
C VAL A 564 0.70 36.34 -24.28
N THR A 565 0.29 36.23 -25.54
CA THR A 565 0.57 35.05 -26.36
C THR A 565 1.79 35.28 -27.24
N MET A 566 2.76 34.36 -27.18
CA MET A 566 4.07 34.50 -27.83
C MET A 566 4.37 33.35 -28.80
N PRO A 567 3.79 33.36 -30.03
CA PRO A 567 3.96 32.28 -30.99
C PRO A 567 5.42 32.18 -31.45
N GLY A 568 5.99 30.99 -31.28
CA GLY A 568 7.33 30.61 -31.70
C GLY A 568 7.32 29.77 -32.98
N LEU A 569 8.42 29.09 -33.27
CA LEU A 569 8.64 28.36 -34.52
C LEU A 569 7.79 27.07 -34.60
N GLY A 570 7.42 26.48 -33.46
CA GLY A 570 6.61 25.26 -33.38
C GLY A 570 5.15 25.47 -32.95
N THR A 571 4.68 26.71 -32.75
CA THR A 571 3.35 26.98 -32.17
C THR A 571 2.22 26.63 -33.15
N GLY A 572 1.29 25.78 -32.70
CA GLY A 572 0.10 25.39 -33.48
C GLY A 572 -1.01 26.44 -33.43
N ASN A 573 -1.87 26.44 -34.45
CA ASN A 573 -3.00 27.39 -34.51
C ASN A 573 -4.11 27.08 -33.47
N LYS A 574 -4.23 25.83 -33.01
CA LYS A 574 -5.33 25.39 -32.13
C LYS A 574 -5.22 25.96 -30.71
N SER A 575 -4.08 25.76 -30.04
CA SER A 575 -3.79 26.26 -28.68
C SER A 575 -3.81 27.79 -28.60
N LYS A 576 -3.19 28.43 -29.60
CA LYS A 576 -3.21 29.89 -29.77
C LYS A 576 -4.65 30.43 -29.80
N ASN A 577 -5.53 29.83 -30.61
CA ASN A 577 -6.92 30.28 -30.72
C ASN A 577 -7.69 30.09 -29.41
N ILE A 578 -7.41 29.01 -28.66
CA ILE A 578 -8.00 28.80 -27.32
C ILE A 578 -7.56 29.92 -26.37
N ALA A 579 -6.26 30.23 -26.32
CA ALA A 579 -5.72 31.30 -25.49
C ALA A 579 -6.35 32.67 -25.82
N ILE A 580 -6.42 33.02 -27.10
CA ILE A 580 -7.00 34.30 -27.56
C ILE A 580 -8.47 34.41 -27.16
N HIS A 581 -9.29 33.39 -27.46
CA HIS A 581 -10.71 33.42 -27.10
C HIS A 581 -10.93 33.47 -25.59
N LEU A 582 -10.11 32.76 -24.82
CA LEU A 582 -10.15 32.81 -23.36
C LEU A 582 -9.88 34.23 -22.85
N MET A 583 -8.78 34.85 -23.28
CA MET A 583 -8.41 36.21 -22.88
C MET A 583 -9.47 37.25 -23.29
N GLN A 584 -10.01 37.16 -24.51
CA GLN A 584 -11.06 38.05 -25.00
C GLN A 584 -12.32 37.98 -24.13
N LYS A 585 -12.78 36.77 -23.80
CA LYS A 585 -13.99 36.55 -23.01
C LYS A 585 -13.83 36.93 -21.54
N LEU A 586 -12.63 36.81 -20.98
CA LEU A 586 -12.32 37.30 -19.63
C LEU A 586 -12.13 38.83 -19.60
N GLY A 587 -11.99 39.48 -20.76
CA GLY A 587 -11.89 40.94 -20.85
C GLY A 587 -10.55 41.50 -20.34
N VAL A 588 -9.51 40.68 -20.21
CA VAL A 588 -8.16 41.11 -19.80
C VAL A 588 -7.45 41.91 -20.89
N THR A 589 -6.31 42.54 -20.57
CA THR A 589 -5.48 43.20 -21.59
C THR A 589 -4.67 42.17 -22.35
N MET A 590 -5.02 41.95 -23.62
CA MET A 590 -4.39 40.95 -24.48
C MET A 590 -3.24 41.56 -25.29
N ARG A 591 -2.11 40.85 -25.39
CA ARG A 591 -1.03 41.14 -26.34
C ARG A 591 -0.63 39.89 -27.11
N GLU A 592 -0.33 40.06 -28.40
CA GLU A 592 0.28 39.02 -29.22
C GLU A 592 1.63 39.51 -29.71
N VAL A 593 2.71 38.76 -29.42
CA VAL A 593 4.06 39.10 -29.88
C VAL A 593 4.75 37.85 -30.38
N SER A 594 4.94 37.75 -31.70
CA SER A 594 5.70 36.62 -32.26
C SER A 594 7.19 36.75 -31.93
N ILE A 595 7.78 35.66 -31.45
CA ILE A 595 9.23 35.56 -31.17
C ILE A 595 9.99 34.89 -32.32
N LYS A 596 9.32 34.56 -33.44
CA LYS A 596 9.88 33.73 -34.51
C LYS A 596 11.13 34.34 -35.13
N LYS A 597 11.09 35.64 -35.45
CA LYS A 597 12.19 36.33 -36.13
C LYS A 597 13.42 36.40 -35.22
N GLU A 598 13.20 36.73 -33.96
CA GLU A 598 14.21 36.86 -32.93
C GLU A 598 14.85 35.50 -32.64
N ALA A 599 14.03 34.44 -32.51
CA ALA A 599 14.50 33.07 -32.33
C ALA A 599 15.39 32.61 -33.48
N VAL A 600 14.98 32.84 -34.73
CA VAL A 600 15.78 32.53 -35.93
C VAL A 600 17.09 33.31 -35.92
N ASN A 601 17.06 34.61 -35.60
CA ASN A 601 18.26 35.42 -35.56
C ASN A 601 19.25 34.91 -34.49
N HIS A 602 18.78 34.52 -33.31
CA HIS A 602 19.65 34.02 -32.25
C HIS A 602 20.19 32.61 -32.58
N LEU A 603 19.39 31.74 -33.18
CA LEU A 603 19.87 30.45 -33.67
C LEU A 603 20.95 30.61 -34.75
N LYS A 604 20.82 31.59 -35.64
CA LYS A 604 21.86 31.94 -36.62
C LYS A 604 23.15 32.43 -35.97
N LEU A 605 23.07 33.25 -34.90
CA LEU A 605 24.25 33.67 -34.15
C LEU A 605 25.02 32.51 -33.52
N LEU A 606 24.31 31.42 -33.19
CA LEU A 606 24.90 30.18 -32.68
C LEU A 606 25.39 29.24 -33.78
N ASN A 607 25.27 29.62 -35.07
CA ASN A 607 25.50 28.76 -36.23
C ASN A 607 24.68 27.44 -36.21
N HIS A 608 23.51 27.46 -35.56
CA HIS A 608 22.64 26.30 -35.47
C HIS A 608 21.91 26.05 -36.81
N ASN A 609 21.86 24.80 -37.28
CA ASN A 609 21.34 24.46 -38.62
C ASN A 609 19.80 24.58 -38.74
N MET A 610 19.08 24.69 -37.62
CA MET A 610 17.61 24.81 -37.51
C MET A 610 16.81 23.65 -38.10
N ILE A 611 17.49 22.64 -38.66
CA ILE A 611 16.90 21.39 -39.15
C ILE A 611 16.76 20.44 -37.96
N GLU A 612 17.80 20.34 -37.14
CA GLU A 612 17.76 19.60 -35.89
C GLU A 612 16.90 20.35 -34.86
N LYS A 613 15.88 19.69 -34.33
CA LYS A 613 15.01 20.27 -33.29
C LYS A 613 15.49 19.80 -31.92
N ASP A 614 16.73 20.14 -31.62
CA ASP A 614 17.43 19.72 -30.40
C ASP A 614 17.01 20.56 -29.17
N VAL A 615 17.65 20.28 -28.03
CA VAL A 615 17.42 21.02 -26.78
C VAL A 615 17.79 22.51 -26.91
N THR A 616 18.76 22.86 -27.77
CA THR A 616 19.15 24.25 -28.03
C THR A 616 18.01 25.01 -28.73
N TYR A 617 17.45 24.42 -29.78
CA TYR A 617 16.33 24.96 -30.55
C TYR A 617 15.10 25.24 -29.67
N GLU A 618 14.78 24.33 -28.75
CA GLU A 618 13.70 24.49 -27.77
C GLU A 618 14.02 25.60 -26.75
N ASN A 619 15.20 25.55 -26.13
CA ASN A 619 15.58 26.46 -25.04
C ASN A 619 15.71 27.92 -25.48
N VAL A 620 16.18 28.21 -26.70
CA VAL A 620 16.24 29.58 -27.23
C VAL A 620 14.86 30.22 -27.21
N GLN A 621 13.83 29.49 -27.65
CA GLN A 621 12.46 29.99 -27.66
C GLN A 621 11.93 30.23 -26.24
N ALA A 622 12.15 29.31 -25.30
CA ALA A 622 11.70 29.45 -23.91
C ALA A 622 12.35 30.66 -23.20
N ARG A 623 13.66 30.86 -23.38
CA ARG A 623 14.40 32.00 -22.81
C ARG A 623 13.95 33.33 -23.40
N MET A 624 13.69 33.39 -24.70
CA MET A 624 13.18 34.62 -25.33
C MET A 624 11.81 35.04 -24.82
N ARG A 625 10.89 34.09 -24.62
CA ARG A 625 9.58 34.38 -24.01
C ARG A 625 9.75 35.02 -22.64
N THR A 626 10.58 34.41 -21.81
CA THR A 626 10.85 34.90 -20.45
C THR A 626 11.50 36.27 -20.46
N MET A 627 12.51 36.49 -21.31
CA MET A 627 13.16 37.79 -21.51
C MET A 627 12.14 38.87 -21.90
N TYR A 628 11.25 38.57 -22.85
CA TYR A 628 10.20 39.50 -23.26
C TYR A 628 9.24 39.82 -22.11
N LEU A 629 8.75 38.82 -21.38
CA LEU A 629 7.83 39.02 -20.26
C LEU A 629 8.45 39.87 -19.15
N MET A 630 9.72 39.63 -18.79
CA MET A 630 10.44 40.40 -17.78
C MET A 630 10.62 41.86 -18.20
N ASN A 631 11.02 42.10 -19.45
CA ASN A 631 11.17 43.46 -19.98
C ASN A 631 9.81 44.17 -20.10
N LEU A 632 8.76 43.44 -20.47
CA LEU A 632 7.41 43.97 -20.50
C LEU A 632 6.93 44.34 -19.10
N ALA A 633 7.24 43.53 -18.09
CA ALA A 633 6.90 43.85 -16.69
C ALA A 633 7.58 45.15 -16.23
N ASN A 634 8.85 45.37 -16.59
CA ASN A 634 9.54 46.63 -16.35
C ASN A 634 8.85 47.80 -17.05
N PHE A 635 8.50 47.64 -18.33
CA PHE A 635 7.83 48.67 -19.12
C PHE A 635 6.45 49.04 -18.55
N GLU A 636 5.68 48.04 -18.11
CA GLU A 636 4.33 48.21 -17.59
C GLU A 636 4.29 48.56 -16.11
N LYS A 637 5.43 48.48 -15.40
CA LYS A 637 5.56 48.58 -13.95
C LYS A 637 4.72 47.53 -13.21
N GLY A 638 4.74 46.30 -13.72
CA GLY A 638 4.03 45.16 -13.14
C GLY A 638 4.98 44.03 -12.73
N ILE A 639 4.41 42.89 -12.36
CA ILE A 639 5.18 41.67 -12.03
C ILE A 639 4.85 40.51 -12.96
N VAL A 640 5.85 39.67 -13.28
CA VAL A 640 5.64 38.44 -14.06
C VAL A 640 5.17 37.31 -13.14
N LEU A 641 4.00 36.74 -13.45
CA LEU A 641 3.51 35.53 -12.80
C LEU A 641 4.02 34.27 -13.54
N GLY A 642 4.68 33.39 -12.79
CA GLY A 642 5.18 32.11 -13.29
C GLY A 642 4.08 31.06 -13.40
N THR A 643 4.20 30.21 -14.41
CA THR A 643 3.19 29.17 -14.71
C THR A 643 3.66 27.75 -14.40
N GLY A 644 4.96 27.54 -14.13
CA GLY A 644 5.52 26.23 -13.84
C GLY A 644 4.92 25.61 -12.57
N ASP A 645 4.59 24.33 -12.66
CA ASP A 645 3.92 23.58 -11.59
C ASP A 645 4.86 22.68 -10.78
N MET A 646 4.38 22.14 -9.65
CA MET A 646 5.21 21.34 -8.75
C MET A 646 5.73 20.05 -9.41
N SER A 647 4.99 19.43 -10.32
CA SER A 647 5.41 18.22 -11.03
C SER A 647 6.51 18.52 -12.05
N GLU A 648 6.40 19.63 -12.78
CA GLU A 648 7.46 20.13 -13.67
C GLU A 648 8.73 20.50 -12.90
N ILE A 649 8.57 21.13 -11.73
CA ILE A 649 9.66 21.46 -10.81
C ILE A 649 10.33 20.18 -10.28
N ALA A 650 9.56 19.14 -9.94
CA ALA A 650 10.06 17.84 -9.50
C ALA A 650 10.92 17.18 -10.58
N LEU A 651 10.40 17.10 -11.80
CA LEU A 651 11.04 16.42 -12.94
C LEU A 651 12.08 17.29 -13.67
N GLY A 652 12.24 18.54 -13.23
CA GLY A 652 13.04 19.55 -13.92
C GLY A 652 12.61 19.76 -15.36
N TRP A 653 11.31 19.62 -15.64
CA TRP A 653 10.71 19.76 -16.96
C TRP A 653 10.46 21.24 -17.28
N SER A 654 11.55 21.99 -17.37
CA SER A 654 11.57 23.43 -17.65
C SER A 654 12.92 23.85 -18.20
N THR A 655 12.97 24.99 -18.89
CA THR A 655 14.23 25.58 -19.33
C THR A 655 14.83 26.43 -18.20
N PHE A 656 16.08 26.13 -17.82
CA PHE A 656 16.84 26.96 -16.88
C PHE A 656 17.09 28.35 -17.48
N ASN A 657 16.82 29.39 -16.68
CA ASN A 657 16.64 30.80 -17.06
C ASN A 657 15.65 31.04 -18.22
N GLY A 658 14.70 30.13 -18.41
CA GLY A 658 13.51 30.30 -19.23
C GLY A 658 12.26 30.30 -18.36
N ASP A 659 11.27 29.49 -18.76
CA ASP A 659 9.93 29.38 -18.20
C ASP A 659 9.86 29.06 -16.69
N HIS A 660 10.92 28.50 -16.11
CA HIS A 660 10.98 28.29 -14.66
C HIS A 660 11.14 29.60 -13.85
N MET A 661 11.59 30.69 -14.49
CA MET A 661 11.89 31.96 -13.83
C MET A 661 10.70 32.91 -13.92
N SER A 662 10.35 33.52 -12.79
CA SER A 662 9.29 34.53 -12.68
C SER A 662 9.53 35.43 -11.47
N MET A 663 8.72 36.46 -11.29
CA MET A 663 8.78 37.29 -10.06
C MET A 663 7.94 36.68 -8.94
N TYR A 664 6.89 35.92 -9.27
CA TYR A 664 6.06 35.20 -8.32
C TYR A 664 5.34 34.02 -9.00
N SER A 665 5.39 32.81 -8.42
CA SER A 665 4.76 31.61 -8.97
C SER A 665 3.56 31.17 -8.13
N LEU A 666 2.39 31.12 -8.76
CA LEU A 666 1.16 30.65 -8.10
C LEU A 666 1.03 29.12 -8.15
N ASN A 667 1.59 28.49 -9.18
CA ASN A 667 1.48 27.04 -9.39
C ASN A 667 2.61 26.23 -8.72
N SER A 668 3.64 26.87 -8.16
CA SER A 668 4.83 26.16 -7.68
C SER A 668 4.57 25.14 -6.57
N GLY A 669 3.45 25.30 -5.83
CA GLY A 669 3.00 24.37 -4.79
C GLY A 669 1.88 23.43 -5.24
N LEU A 670 1.52 23.41 -6.53
CA LEU A 670 0.42 22.62 -7.08
C LEU A 670 0.96 21.59 -8.08
N PRO A 671 0.76 20.28 -7.87
CA PRO A 671 1.04 19.26 -8.87
C PRO A 671 0.11 19.34 -10.07
N LYS A 672 0.53 18.79 -11.21
CA LYS A 672 -0.26 18.77 -12.46
C LYS A 672 -1.62 18.10 -12.27
N THR A 673 -1.70 17.06 -11.43
CA THR A 673 -2.98 16.40 -11.08
C THR A 673 -3.96 17.37 -10.40
N THR A 674 -3.48 18.19 -9.45
CA THR A 674 -4.28 19.24 -8.78
C THR A 674 -4.66 20.37 -9.74
N ILE A 675 -3.75 20.80 -10.62
CA ILE A 675 -4.04 21.82 -11.65
C ILE A 675 -5.22 21.38 -12.52
N LYS A 676 -5.22 20.12 -12.97
CA LYS A 676 -6.31 19.57 -13.78
C LYS A 676 -7.64 19.58 -13.02
N ALA A 677 -7.64 19.29 -11.72
CA ALA A 677 -8.83 19.36 -10.87
C ALA A 677 -9.35 20.80 -10.71
N LEU A 678 -8.46 21.77 -10.47
CA LEU A 678 -8.82 23.19 -10.34
C LEU A 678 -9.36 23.77 -11.65
N VAL A 679 -8.74 23.48 -12.79
CA VAL A 679 -9.27 23.91 -14.10
C VAL A 679 -10.66 23.33 -14.33
N LYS A 680 -10.89 22.05 -13.98
CA LYS A 680 -12.22 21.43 -14.06
C LYS A 680 -13.23 22.16 -13.17
N TYR A 681 -12.84 22.53 -11.95
CA TYR A 681 -13.69 23.30 -11.04
C TYR A 681 -14.02 24.69 -11.62
N PHE A 682 -13.05 25.40 -12.18
CA PHE A 682 -13.30 26.71 -12.81
C PHE A 682 -14.27 26.68 -14.01
N ILE A 683 -14.52 25.51 -14.62
CA ILE A 683 -15.55 25.35 -15.66
C ILE A 683 -16.94 25.68 -15.12
N SER A 684 -17.25 25.34 -13.86
CA SER A 684 -18.53 25.67 -13.22
C SER A 684 -18.54 27.12 -12.71
N VAL A 685 -17.40 27.62 -12.22
CA VAL A 685 -17.25 28.99 -11.71
C VAL A 685 -17.39 30.05 -12.81
N TYR A 686 -16.91 29.77 -14.02
CA TYR A 686 -16.93 30.72 -15.14
C TYR A 686 -17.63 30.19 -16.39
N PRO A 687 -18.98 30.16 -16.41
CA PRO A 687 -19.77 29.68 -17.54
C PRO A 687 -19.46 30.36 -18.87
N GLN A 688 -19.05 31.64 -18.85
CA GLN A 688 -18.74 32.43 -20.04
C GLN A 688 -17.55 31.89 -20.85
N VAL A 689 -16.61 31.21 -20.19
CA VAL A 689 -15.41 30.58 -20.81
C VAL A 689 -15.45 29.05 -20.75
N LYS A 690 -16.60 28.46 -20.44
CA LYS A 690 -16.80 27.00 -20.29
C LYS A 690 -16.26 26.20 -21.47
N ASN A 691 -16.49 26.66 -22.71
CA ASN A 691 -16.09 25.94 -23.91
C ASN A 691 -14.57 25.94 -24.11
N GLU A 692 -13.92 27.06 -23.82
CA GLU A 692 -12.47 27.21 -23.87
C GLU A 692 -11.82 26.34 -22.80
N LEU A 693 -12.29 26.41 -21.56
CA LEU A 693 -11.76 25.59 -20.46
C LEU A 693 -11.95 24.09 -20.67
N LYS A 694 -13.08 23.65 -21.25
CA LYS A 694 -13.26 22.25 -21.66
C LYS A 694 -12.24 21.80 -22.71
N LYS A 695 -11.89 22.68 -23.66
CA LYS A 695 -10.86 22.38 -24.66
C LYS A 695 -9.48 22.28 -24.01
N VAL A 696 -9.14 23.19 -23.09
CA VAL A 696 -7.88 23.12 -22.32
C VAL A 696 -7.81 21.84 -21.49
N TYR A 697 -8.89 21.50 -20.79
CA TYR A 697 -8.96 20.30 -19.94
C TYR A 697 -8.78 18.98 -20.71
N ASN A 698 -9.32 18.90 -21.93
CA ASN A 698 -9.25 17.71 -22.79
C ASN A 698 -8.03 17.68 -23.72
N ALA A 699 -7.21 18.73 -23.76
CA ALA A 699 -6.04 18.77 -24.61
C ALA A 699 -4.97 17.78 -24.13
N VAL A 700 -4.25 17.17 -25.07
CA VAL A 700 -3.06 16.36 -24.77
C VAL A 700 -1.96 17.28 -24.26
N ILE A 701 -1.26 16.89 -23.20
CA ILE A 701 -0.16 17.69 -22.64
C ILE A 701 1.07 17.51 -23.53
N THR A 702 1.47 18.56 -24.26
CA THR A 702 2.59 18.54 -25.22
C THR A 702 3.41 19.85 -25.14
N PRO A 703 4.75 19.83 -25.33
CA PRO A 703 5.54 21.05 -25.45
C PRO A 703 5.51 21.57 -26.90
N GLU A 704 4.90 22.73 -27.14
CA GLU A 704 4.73 23.29 -28.50
C GLU A 704 5.98 24.00 -29.08
N LEU A 705 7.15 23.38 -28.93
CA LEU A 705 8.43 23.98 -29.33
C LEU A 705 8.95 23.45 -30.67
N THR A 706 8.60 22.21 -31.05
CA THR A 706 9.14 21.51 -32.22
C THR A 706 8.10 21.26 -33.32
N GLY A 707 6.80 21.45 -33.06
CA GLY A 707 5.73 21.23 -34.04
C GLY A 707 5.44 19.77 -34.38
N PHE A 708 6.00 18.82 -33.61
CA PHE A 708 5.56 17.41 -33.59
C PHE A 708 4.77 17.17 -32.30
N ASP A 709 3.58 16.56 -32.43
CA ASP A 709 2.69 16.22 -31.31
C ASP A 709 3.21 14.99 -30.54
N GLN A 710 4.40 15.07 -29.93
CA GLN A 710 4.85 14.04 -28.98
C GLN A 710 4.36 14.43 -27.59
N ALA A 711 3.60 13.55 -26.93
CA ALA A 711 3.07 13.83 -25.60
C ALA A 711 4.22 13.99 -24.61
N THR A 712 4.14 15.01 -23.74
CA THR A 712 5.13 15.23 -22.67
C THR A 712 5.29 13.96 -21.82
N GLU A 713 4.17 13.28 -21.56
CA GLU A 713 4.11 12.04 -20.79
C GLU A 713 4.86 10.87 -21.46
N ASP A 714 5.05 10.89 -22.79
CA ASP A 714 5.86 9.87 -23.49
C ASP A 714 7.35 9.98 -23.13
N LYS A 715 7.81 11.18 -22.72
CA LYS A 715 9.22 11.45 -22.37
C LYS A 715 9.48 11.37 -20.87
N ILE A 716 8.55 11.84 -20.04
CA ILE A 716 8.75 11.94 -18.58
C ILE A 716 7.92 10.95 -17.78
N GLY A 717 7.06 10.17 -18.43
CA GLY A 717 6.05 9.34 -17.77
C GLY A 717 4.77 10.12 -17.44
N LYS A 718 3.69 9.38 -17.13
CA LYS A 718 2.39 9.95 -16.76
C LYS A 718 2.51 10.81 -15.51
N TYR A 719 1.94 12.03 -15.53
CA TYR A 719 1.96 12.93 -14.38
C TYR A 719 1.29 12.32 -13.15
N GLN A 720 0.22 11.54 -13.35
CA GLN A 720 -0.43 10.81 -12.26
C GLN A 720 0.55 9.90 -11.51
N ILE A 721 1.39 9.15 -12.24
CA ILE A 721 2.37 8.23 -11.63
C ILE A 721 3.52 9.03 -10.99
N ASN A 722 4.01 10.07 -11.65
CA ASN A 722 5.07 10.92 -11.10
C ASN A 722 4.63 11.65 -9.83
N ASP A 723 3.40 12.17 -9.78
CA ASP A 723 2.82 12.81 -8.59
C ASP A 723 2.59 11.80 -7.46
N PHE A 724 2.20 10.56 -7.81
CA PHE A 724 2.08 9.46 -6.86
C PHE A 724 3.44 9.09 -6.24
N ILE A 725 4.48 8.94 -7.07
CA ILE A 725 5.86 8.70 -6.60
C ILE A 725 6.33 9.88 -5.72
N LEU A 726 6.13 11.12 -6.17
CA LEU A 726 6.48 12.33 -5.42
C LEU A 726 5.84 12.34 -4.03
N TYR A 727 4.55 12.00 -3.95
CA TYR A 727 3.83 11.91 -2.67
C TYR A 727 4.42 10.82 -1.78
N HIS A 728 4.51 9.58 -2.26
CA HIS A 728 4.96 8.48 -1.41
C HIS A 728 6.41 8.66 -0.95
N LEU A 729 7.28 9.19 -1.80
CA LEU A 729 8.68 9.43 -1.45
C LEU A 729 8.85 10.51 -0.38
N PHE A 730 8.18 11.66 -0.52
CA PHE A 730 8.46 12.84 0.33
C PHE A 730 7.39 13.15 1.38
N MET A 731 6.20 12.57 1.28
CA MET A 731 5.13 12.69 2.27
C MET A 731 4.93 11.43 3.11
N ARG A 732 5.37 10.26 2.61
CA ARG A 732 5.23 8.97 3.30
C ARG A 732 6.59 8.30 3.59
N GLY A 733 7.70 8.86 3.11
CA GLY A 733 9.04 8.29 3.30
C GLY A 733 9.23 6.91 2.68
N ALA A 734 8.44 6.56 1.67
CA ALA A 734 8.45 5.25 1.05
C ALA A 734 9.79 4.95 0.33
N SER A 735 10.33 3.77 0.60
CA SER A 735 11.49 3.17 -0.08
C SER A 735 11.21 2.86 -1.55
N LYS A 736 12.27 2.55 -2.30
CA LYS A 736 12.15 2.07 -3.69
C LYS A 736 11.25 0.85 -3.73
N GLU A 737 11.51 -0.14 -2.89
CA GLU A 737 10.81 -1.41 -2.82
C GLU A 737 9.32 -1.19 -2.53
N ARG A 738 9.00 -0.30 -1.58
CA ARG A 738 7.62 0.12 -1.31
C ARG A 738 6.96 0.76 -2.52
N ILE A 739 7.61 1.72 -3.16
CA ILE A 739 7.03 2.43 -4.30
C ILE A 739 6.77 1.46 -5.45
N ILE A 740 7.68 0.53 -5.74
CA ILE A 740 7.47 -0.51 -6.76
C ILE A 740 6.25 -1.37 -6.42
N TYR A 741 6.16 -1.88 -5.19
CA TYR A 741 5.00 -2.65 -4.74
C TYR A 741 3.67 -1.88 -4.89
N LEU A 742 3.67 -0.59 -4.53
CA LEU A 742 2.50 0.27 -4.67
C LEU A 742 2.16 0.51 -6.15
N LEU A 743 3.14 0.69 -7.02
CA LEU A 743 2.89 0.87 -8.46
C LEU A 743 2.29 -0.38 -9.09
N GLU A 744 2.83 -1.57 -8.77
CA GLU A 744 2.27 -2.86 -9.21
C GLU A 744 0.82 -3.01 -8.72
N SER A 745 0.59 -2.78 -7.42
CA SER A 745 -0.72 -2.99 -6.79
C SER A 745 -1.79 -1.97 -7.20
N CYS A 746 -1.39 -0.71 -7.45
CA CYS A 746 -2.33 0.40 -7.67
C CYS A 746 -2.59 0.71 -9.14
N PHE A 747 -1.61 0.47 -10.01
CA PHE A 747 -1.68 0.82 -11.43
C PHE A 747 -1.69 -0.38 -12.37
N ASP A 748 -1.64 -1.61 -11.84
CA ASP A 748 -1.60 -2.86 -12.62
C ASP A 748 -0.46 -2.83 -13.66
N LEU A 749 0.70 -2.34 -13.22
CA LEU A 749 1.90 -2.22 -14.03
C LEU A 749 2.81 -3.43 -13.80
N GLU A 750 3.44 -3.91 -14.87
CA GLU A 750 4.49 -4.91 -14.79
C GLU A 750 5.75 -4.34 -14.10
N LEU A 751 6.50 -5.20 -13.40
CA LEU A 751 7.69 -4.83 -12.63
C LEU A 751 8.68 -3.95 -13.42
N ASP A 752 8.95 -4.30 -14.68
CA ASP A 752 9.87 -3.56 -15.54
C ASP A 752 9.41 -2.12 -15.79
N ASP A 753 8.10 -1.90 -15.92
CA ASP A 753 7.54 -0.57 -16.13
C ASP A 753 7.53 0.23 -14.82
N CYS A 754 7.21 -0.40 -13.69
CA CYS A 754 7.36 0.20 -12.36
C CYS A 754 8.79 0.72 -12.12
N LEU A 755 9.80 -0.12 -12.43
CA LEU A 755 11.21 0.24 -12.31
C LEU A 755 11.57 1.40 -13.23
N LYS A 756 11.15 1.37 -14.50
CA LYS A 756 11.38 2.48 -15.45
C LYS A 756 10.78 3.80 -14.95
N TYR A 757 9.55 3.79 -14.42
CA TYR A 757 8.91 4.98 -13.88
C TYR A 757 9.69 5.53 -12.68
N TYR A 758 10.01 4.69 -11.70
CA TYR A 758 10.77 5.09 -10.52
C TYR A 758 12.15 5.63 -10.88
N GLU A 759 12.91 4.91 -11.71
CA GLU A 759 14.28 5.30 -12.07
C GLU A 759 14.30 6.57 -12.92
N ASN A 760 13.34 6.74 -13.83
CA ASN A 760 13.20 8.00 -14.56
C ASN A 760 12.87 9.16 -13.62
N PHE A 761 11.92 8.97 -12.68
CA PHE A 761 11.59 9.99 -11.69
C PHE A 761 12.82 10.39 -10.87
N ILE A 762 13.50 9.44 -10.23
CA ILE A 762 14.66 9.71 -9.37
C ILE A 762 15.80 10.35 -10.16
N LYS A 763 16.14 9.81 -11.33
CA LYS A 763 17.19 10.37 -12.19
C LYS A 763 16.90 11.83 -12.50
N ARG A 764 15.68 12.14 -12.94
CA ARG A 764 15.27 13.50 -13.30
C ARG A 764 15.19 14.40 -12.07
N PHE A 765 14.67 13.89 -10.97
CA PHE A 765 14.59 14.62 -9.72
C PHE A 765 15.99 15.07 -9.29
N ASN A 766 16.94 14.14 -9.13
CA ASN A 766 18.31 14.45 -8.70
C ASN A 766 19.02 15.38 -9.69
N SER A 767 19.03 15.03 -10.99
CA SER A 767 19.81 15.76 -12.00
C SER A 767 19.36 17.21 -12.23
N ASN A 768 18.16 17.57 -11.75
CA ASN A 768 17.59 18.90 -11.94
C ASN A 768 17.46 19.71 -10.65
N GLN A 769 18.06 19.27 -9.54
CA GLN A 769 18.02 20.04 -8.29
C GLN A 769 18.54 21.47 -8.45
N TYR A 770 19.57 21.69 -9.28
CA TYR A 770 20.12 23.03 -9.52
C TYR A 770 19.07 24.04 -10.03
N LYS A 771 18.02 23.57 -10.74
CA LYS A 771 16.90 24.41 -11.17
C LYS A 771 16.01 24.82 -9.99
N ARG A 772 15.84 23.93 -9.02
CA ARG A 772 15.04 24.19 -7.81
C ARG A 772 15.71 25.19 -6.87
N LEU A 773 17.04 25.13 -6.75
CA LEU A 773 17.82 26.05 -5.91
C LEU A 773 17.60 27.53 -6.25
N THR A 774 17.23 27.84 -7.50
CA THR A 774 17.00 29.21 -7.99
C THR A 774 15.53 29.47 -8.35
N SER A 775 14.61 28.66 -7.84
CA SER A 775 13.18 28.84 -8.10
C SER A 775 12.64 30.14 -7.51
N ALA A 776 11.77 30.78 -8.28
CA ALA A 776 11.04 31.98 -7.90
C ALA A 776 10.27 31.78 -6.58
N GLU A 777 9.94 32.89 -5.92
CA GLU A 777 9.02 32.83 -4.77
C GLU A 777 7.64 32.36 -5.22
N GLY A 778 6.97 31.61 -4.36
CA GLY A 778 5.67 31.06 -4.68
C GLY A 778 4.98 30.50 -3.43
N ILE A 779 3.76 30.02 -3.63
CA ILE A 779 2.85 29.70 -2.52
C ILE A 779 2.98 28.22 -2.16
N LYS A 780 3.03 27.93 -0.86
CA LYS A 780 2.85 26.59 -0.31
C LYS A 780 1.36 26.30 -0.17
N ILE A 781 0.91 25.20 -0.79
CA ILE A 781 -0.49 24.76 -0.74
C ILE A 781 -0.62 23.45 0.04
N PHE A 782 0.16 22.44 -0.32
CA PHE A 782 0.20 21.17 0.41
C PHE A 782 1.26 21.18 1.52
N LYS A 783 1.27 20.12 2.35
CA LYS A 783 2.32 19.91 3.36
C LYS A 783 3.74 19.91 2.75
N LEU A 784 3.88 19.51 1.48
CA LEU A 784 5.12 19.54 0.70
C LEU A 784 5.12 20.69 -0.31
N THR A 785 6.28 21.35 -0.41
CA THR A 785 6.70 22.13 -1.57
C THR A 785 8.14 21.81 -1.91
N LEU A 786 8.50 21.98 -3.19
CA LEU A 786 9.88 21.78 -3.64
C LEU A 786 10.72 23.06 -3.59
N ASN A 787 10.32 24.03 -2.77
CA ASN A 787 11.05 25.28 -2.59
C ASN A 787 12.25 25.06 -1.65
N PRO A 788 13.49 25.36 -2.08
CA PRO A 788 14.69 25.19 -1.27
C PRO A 788 14.73 26.05 -0.01
N ARG A 789 13.93 27.11 0.05
CA ARG A 789 13.79 27.99 1.22
C ARG A 789 12.76 27.48 2.23
N GLY A 790 11.93 26.52 1.82
CA GLY A 790 10.84 25.95 2.61
C GLY A 790 11.10 24.49 2.96
N ASP A 791 10.19 23.62 2.51
CA ASP A 791 10.08 22.23 2.98
C ASP A 791 11.18 21.30 2.48
N PHE A 792 11.79 21.61 1.33
CA PHE A 792 12.69 20.67 0.66
C PHE A 792 14.10 21.23 0.44
N ARG A 793 15.03 20.86 1.32
CA ARG A 793 16.45 21.24 1.24
C ARG A 793 17.26 20.06 0.73
N TYR A 794 17.85 20.21 -0.46
CA TYR A 794 18.56 19.12 -1.12
C TYR A 794 19.77 19.69 -1.90
N PRO A 795 20.99 19.12 -1.73
CA PRO A 795 22.20 19.61 -2.42
C PRO A 795 22.09 19.48 -3.94
N GLY A 796 22.56 20.49 -4.68
CA GLY A 796 22.48 20.54 -6.14
C GLY A 796 23.42 19.58 -6.88
N ASP A 797 24.38 19.01 -6.16
CA ASP A 797 25.50 18.19 -6.61
C ASP A 797 25.43 16.74 -6.10
N MET A 798 24.30 16.36 -5.51
CA MET A 798 24.01 14.97 -5.13
C MET A 798 23.70 14.14 -6.39
N LYS A 799 24.37 12.98 -6.52
CA LYS A 799 24.17 12.04 -7.63
C LYS A 799 23.10 11.01 -7.31
#